data_AF-A0A9E7F577-F1
#
_entry.id   AF-A0A9E7F577-F1
#
_cell.length_a   1.000
_cell.length_b   1.000
_cell.length_c   1.000
_cell.angle_alpha   90.00
_cell.angle_beta   90.00
_cell.angle_gamma   90.00
#
_symmetry.space_group_name_H-M   'P 1'
#
loop_
_entity.id
_entity.type
_entity.pdbx_description
1 polymer ?
#
loop_
_entity_poly.entity_id
_entity_poly.type
_entity_poly.pdbx_seq_one_letter_code
_entity_poly.pdbx_strand_id
1 'polypeptide(L)'
;MAYNFLFLLSCIAVVSSSSHAYVYPPLVEGLSFTFYKSTCPDLESIVRSYLKQLFQSDISVASGLLRLHFHDCFVQVDEEQGEGCDGSILLDGSFGGPSEKDAPPNLTLRPAAFKAIDELQTLITQACGPVVSCADIAALAARDSVPYDYPPLADGLSFDFYDATCPFVEHLVRCYLEQAFGNDTGLAAGLLRVHFHDCFVQGCDGSILLDGSAGGPSEKDAPPNLTLRPAAFEAIDELQALLTAACGHVVSCADIAALAARDSVYLSGGPDYEVPLGRRDGLSYATIEAVLSFIPPPTSNVTDLIDLFGKLGLDAYDLVSLSGAHTIGIAHCASFENRLFPAQDPTLDQTFAENLYLTCPVANTSNTTALDVRSPDAFDNNYYVDLLNSQGLFTSDQGLYADARTQPTVTGFAVDQSLFFDKFVYSMTKMGQLSVLTGDQGEIRKNCSAINAGDEFSWSVADGDGGESKLESNHAVDETSSSSLEIFVSQCLPLMPISKQGWLKPVSRTEQALLPMAASLLLWLLSCVAFLSSSSEAYDYPPLVDGLSFGFYKSTCPSLKSIVRKHLKQAFENDVGLAAGLLRLHFHDCFVQGCDGSILLDGSAGGPSEKDAPPNLTLRPAAFEAINDLQAVIAKACGQVVSCADIAALAARYSVRLSGGPSYKVPLGRRDGLSFATRNDVLSSLPAPTSNVTDLLDAFGKLDLDADDLVALSGGHTIGIGHCTSFEKRLFPTQDSTLDQTFADNLYLTCPVANTTNTTVLDVRSPDTFDNKYYVDLLNRQGLFTSDQDLYTDSRTQPIVERFAAKQSLFFKKFVFSITKMGQLSVLTGNQGEIRSNCSAINSSNNLLSSSEGGRRYIYSFNLIRLKQVATIKTDADLDAKPGEEGNGRDAAACLAMDLSPIQNAVASGSYATIADACDELMLQVASRGIAYQEDWPFTVHLLGHIFANDLNSARFLWKSIPQGFKESKPELVAAWRIGQCLWTRDYAGVYDAIRGFEWSPEVAGLVAAFSENYTKKMFQLLSSAYSTIGVADVAHFLGMSEDEATNYALQHGWTMDSPSKMLTVKKPRIITEQKLDPSRLQRLTEYVFHLEH
;
A
#
# COMPACT_ATOMS: atom_id res chain seq x y z
N MET A 1 15.55 -45.37 35.20
CA MET A 1 15.29 -44.71 33.91
C MET A 1 13.95 -43.99 33.95
N ALA A 2 13.84 -42.92 34.76
CA ALA A 2 12.64 -42.09 34.87
C ALA A 2 12.97 -40.63 35.24
N TYR A 3 14.26 -40.25 35.17
CA TYR A 3 14.77 -38.93 35.58
C TYR A 3 15.42 -38.14 34.42
N ASN A 4 15.60 -38.76 33.24
CA ASN A 4 16.16 -38.09 32.04
C ASN A 4 15.08 -37.68 31.01
N PHE A 5 13.79 -37.91 31.30
CA PHE A 5 12.68 -37.57 30.39
C PHE A 5 12.00 -36.23 30.74
N LEU A 6 12.44 -35.58 31.83
CA LEU A 6 11.90 -34.31 32.33
C LEU A 6 12.86 -33.11 32.11
N PHE A 7 14.05 -33.34 31.55
CA PHE A 7 15.04 -32.29 31.28
C PHE A 7 15.06 -31.82 29.81
N LEU A 8 14.20 -32.40 28.97
CA LEU A 8 14.12 -32.16 27.51
C LEU A 8 12.88 -31.32 27.10
N LEU A 9 12.13 -30.81 28.08
CA LEU A 9 10.83 -30.14 27.89
C LEU A 9 10.82 -28.66 28.31
N SER A 10 11.98 -28.05 28.59
CA SER A 10 12.08 -26.70 29.15
C SER A 10 13.04 -25.75 28.43
N CYS A 11 13.45 -26.06 27.18
CA CYS A 11 14.48 -25.30 26.46
C CYS A 11 14.12 -24.99 24.98
N ILE A 12 12.84 -24.98 24.63
CA ILE A 12 12.36 -24.48 23.33
C ILE A 12 11.30 -23.40 23.60
N ALA A 13 11.79 -22.21 23.90
CA ALA A 13 11.02 -20.98 24.00
C ALA A 13 11.90 -19.81 23.50
N VAL A 14 11.24 -18.75 23.05
CA VAL A 14 11.80 -17.46 22.57
C VAL A 14 12.35 -17.48 21.12
N VAL A 15 12.16 -16.33 20.44
CA VAL A 15 12.72 -15.86 19.15
C VAL A 15 12.13 -16.42 17.84
N SER A 16 11.37 -15.57 17.12
CA SER A 16 11.69 -15.04 15.77
C SER A 16 10.45 -14.44 15.05
N SER A 17 10.58 -13.19 14.62
CA SER A 17 9.52 -12.28 14.13
C SER A 17 9.64 -11.97 12.62
N SER A 18 8.51 -11.61 11.96
CA SER A 18 8.46 -10.81 10.68
C SER A 18 8.96 -11.51 9.37
N SER A 19 9.08 -10.95 8.14
CA SER A 19 8.30 -9.97 7.28
C SER A 19 8.86 -9.99 5.81
N HIS A 20 8.13 -9.52 4.76
CA HIS A 20 8.58 -9.57 3.33
C HIS A 20 8.19 -8.41 2.35
N ALA A 21 9.20 -7.85 1.63
CA ALA A 21 9.37 -6.57 0.88
C ALA A 21 8.31 -5.99 -0.13
N TYR A 22 8.55 -4.74 -0.61
CA TYR A 22 7.92 -4.02 -1.76
C TYR A 22 8.85 -3.71 -2.97
N VAL A 23 8.30 -3.40 -4.19
CA VAL A 23 9.03 -3.16 -5.48
C VAL A 23 8.22 -2.28 -6.48
N TYR A 24 8.85 -1.35 -7.22
CA TYR A 24 8.27 -0.33 -8.14
C TYR A 24 7.52 -0.77 -9.43
N PRO A 25 6.79 0.12 -10.15
CA PRO A 25 6.07 -0.17 -11.40
C PRO A 25 6.79 0.29 -12.69
N PRO A 26 6.32 -0.09 -13.91
CA PRO A 26 7.07 0.06 -15.15
C PRO A 26 6.64 1.29 -15.96
N LEU A 27 7.52 1.77 -16.82
CA LEU A 27 7.31 2.95 -17.67
C LEU A 27 6.52 2.66 -18.95
N VAL A 28 5.97 3.73 -19.54
CA VAL A 28 5.33 3.72 -20.86
C VAL A 28 6.40 3.67 -21.96
N GLU A 29 6.12 3.00 -23.07
CA GLU A 29 7.06 2.87 -24.20
C GLU A 29 7.48 4.23 -24.75
N GLY A 30 8.80 4.49 -24.77
CA GLY A 30 9.39 5.78 -25.15
C GLY A 30 9.75 6.68 -23.96
N LEU A 31 9.12 6.52 -22.79
CA LEU A 31 9.55 7.16 -21.55
C LEU A 31 10.64 6.34 -20.87
N SER A 32 11.60 7.04 -20.26
CA SER A 32 12.69 6.46 -19.47
C SER A 32 12.98 7.38 -18.28
N PHE A 33 13.18 6.83 -17.08
CA PHE A 33 13.68 7.61 -15.92
C PHE A 33 15.02 8.29 -16.25
N THR A 34 15.79 7.71 -17.18
CA THR A 34 17.08 8.23 -17.64
C THR A 34 17.01 9.00 -18.97
N PHE A 35 15.82 9.36 -19.47
CA PHE A 35 15.65 9.97 -20.81
C PHE A 35 16.53 11.22 -21.02
N TYR A 36 16.53 12.14 -20.05
CA TYR A 36 17.34 13.36 -20.09
C TYR A 36 18.79 13.18 -19.60
N LYS A 37 19.18 12.00 -19.09
CA LYS A 37 20.49 11.78 -18.44
C LYS A 37 21.71 12.01 -19.36
N SER A 38 21.51 12.02 -20.68
CA SER A 38 22.55 12.31 -21.68
C SER A 38 22.50 13.72 -22.29
N THR A 39 21.42 14.47 -22.08
CA THR A 39 21.16 15.80 -22.70
C THR A 39 21.02 16.92 -21.68
N CYS A 40 20.55 16.61 -20.47
CA CYS A 40 20.47 17.50 -19.31
C CYS A 40 20.67 16.66 -18.03
N PRO A 41 21.91 16.26 -17.69
CA PRO A 41 22.18 15.38 -16.54
C PRO A 41 21.75 15.99 -15.20
N ASP A 42 21.78 17.33 -15.08
CA ASP A 42 21.44 18.07 -13.86
C ASP A 42 19.94 18.47 -13.79
N LEU A 43 19.08 17.94 -14.67
CA LEU A 43 17.66 18.34 -14.74
C LEU A 43 16.96 18.24 -13.38
N GLU A 44 17.03 17.09 -12.73
CA GLU A 44 16.31 16.87 -11.48
C GLU A 44 16.89 17.67 -10.31
N SER A 45 18.21 17.85 -10.24
CA SER A 45 18.84 18.63 -9.17
C SER A 45 18.49 20.12 -9.30
N ILE A 46 18.38 20.65 -10.52
CA ILE A 46 17.88 22.01 -10.79
C ILE A 46 16.43 22.15 -10.32
N VAL A 47 15.54 21.22 -10.68
CA VAL A 47 14.12 21.26 -10.27
C VAL A 47 13.98 21.19 -8.74
N ARG A 48 14.59 20.19 -8.09
CA ARG A 48 14.55 20.02 -6.63
C ARG A 48 15.13 21.23 -5.89
N SER A 49 16.25 21.79 -6.36
CA SER A 49 16.92 22.94 -5.71
C SER A 49 16.08 24.21 -5.75
N TYR A 50 15.49 24.51 -6.91
CA TYR A 50 14.61 25.68 -7.06
C TYR A 50 13.34 25.52 -6.23
N LEU A 51 12.66 24.37 -6.29
CA LEU A 51 11.42 24.14 -5.55
C LEU A 51 11.64 24.13 -4.03
N LYS A 52 12.76 23.58 -3.56
CA LYS A 52 13.14 23.66 -2.14
C LYS A 52 13.27 25.10 -1.65
N GLN A 53 13.87 26.00 -2.43
CA GLN A 53 13.93 27.43 -2.08
C GLN A 53 12.56 28.11 -2.18
N LEU A 54 11.78 27.77 -3.21
CA LEU A 54 10.45 28.33 -3.43
C LEU A 54 9.51 27.98 -2.27
N PHE A 55 9.46 26.71 -1.86
CA PHE A 55 8.58 26.21 -0.79
C PHE A 55 8.98 26.71 0.60
N GLN A 56 10.26 27.03 0.83
CA GLN A 56 10.69 27.76 2.03
C GLN A 56 10.12 29.18 2.11
N SER A 57 9.76 29.80 0.97
CA SER A 57 9.15 31.14 0.90
C SER A 57 7.62 31.11 0.80
N ASP A 58 7.07 30.15 0.06
CA ASP A 58 5.63 29.91 -0.09
C ASP A 58 5.36 28.42 -0.41
N ILE A 59 5.15 27.63 0.64
CA ILE A 59 4.77 26.21 0.54
C ILE A 59 3.45 25.99 -0.23
N SER A 60 2.58 27.01 -0.31
CA SER A 60 1.29 26.90 -1.02
C SER A 60 1.42 26.91 -2.55
N VAL A 61 2.64 27.04 -3.07
CA VAL A 61 2.95 26.76 -4.48
C VAL A 61 3.02 25.26 -4.77
N ALA A 62 3.39 24.41 -3.79
CA ALA A 62 3.47 22.94 -3.99
C ALA A 62 2.10 22.35 -4.38
N SER A 63 1.05 22.69 -3.63
CA SER A 63 -0.33 22.31 -4.00
C SER A 63 -0.79 22.96 -5.30
N GLY A 64 -0.26 24.13 -5.65
CA GLY A 64 -0.44 24.76 -6.96
C GLY A 64 0.16 23.96 -8.11
N LEU A 65 1.37 23.42 -7.95
CA LEU A 65 2.10 22.62 -8.94
C LEU A 65 1.47 21.24 -9.13
N LEU A 66 1.15 20.55 -8.02
CA LEU A 66 0.36 19.31 -8.03
C LEU A 66 -0.92 19.48 -8.83
N ARG A 67 -1.66 20.56 -8.53
CA ARG A 67 -2.94 20.83 -9.15
C ARG A 67 -2.80 21.29 -10.60
N LEU A 68 -1.75 22.02 -10.96
CA LEU A 68 -1.45 22.39 -12.35
C LEU A 68 -1.17 21.14 -13.19
N HIS A 69 -0.31 20.23 -12.73
CA HIS A 69 -0.03 18.98 -13.43
C HIS A 69 -1.25 18.05 -13.45
N PHE A 70 -2.04 17.99 -12.38
CA PHE A 70 -3.30 17.25 -12.37
C PHE A 70 -4.28 17.81 -13.41
N HIS A 71 -4.38 19.13 -13.54
CA HIS A 71 -5.23 19.75 -14.55
C HIS A 71 -4.73 19.46 -15.97
N ASP A 72 -3.43 19.60 -16.25
CA ASP A 72 -2.79 19.24 -17.54
C ASP A 72 -3.10 17.78 -17.93
N CYS A 73 -2.93 16.84 -16.98
CA CYS A 73 -3.10 15.42 -17.25
C CYS A 73 -4.56 14.93 -17.31
N PHE A 74 -5.49 15.58 -16.60
CA PHE A 74 -6.80 14.98 -16.27
C PHE A 74 -8.01 15.93 -16.36
N VAL A 75 -7.84 17.23 -16.63
CA VAL A 75 -8.96 18.19 -16.73
C VAL A 75 -9.16 18.58 -18.20
N GLN A 76 -10.16 17.96 -18.83
CA GLN A 76 -10.55 18.26 -20.21
C GLN A 76 -11.20 19.64 -20.33
N VAL A 77 -10.88 20.37 -21.41
CA VAL A 77 -11.36 21.74 -21.61
C VAL A 77 -11.89 22.05 -23.03
N ASP A 78 -11.70 21.15 -23.99
CA ASP A 78 -12.46 21.05 -25.24
C ASP A 78 -12.39 19.61 -25.78
N GLU A 79 -13.47 19.09 -26.39
CA GLU A 79 -13.54 17.70 -26.92
C GLU A 79 -12.56 17.41 -28.09
N GLU A 80 -11.96 18.44 -28.69
CA GLU A 80 -10.99 18.30 -29.80
C GLU A 80 -9.51 18.43 -29.37
N GLN A 81 -9.23 18.78 -28.10
CA GLN A 81 -7.86 18.86 -27.55
C GLN A 81 -7.58 17.60 -26.71
N GLY A 82 -6.41 17.00 -26.89
CA GLY A 82 -6.17 15.58 -26.58
C GLY A 82 -6.10 15.24 -25.08
N GLU A 83 -6.33 13.97 -24.77
CA GLU A 83 -6.03 13.40 -23.45
C GLU A 83 -4.50 13.27 -23.26
N GLY A 84 -3.91 13.97 -22.29
CA GLY A 84 -2.56 13.64 -21.82
C GLY A 84 -1.82 14.77 -21.10
N CYS A 85 -0.82 14.40 -20.30
CA CYS A 85 0.15 15.31 -19.69
C CYS A 85 1.12 15.87 -20.74
N ASP A 86 0.67 16.74 -21.65
CA ASP A 86 1.49 17.25 -22.77
C ASP A 86 1.97 18.70 -22.61
N GLY A 87 1.59 19.36 -21.51
CA GLY A 87 2.01 20.73 -21.19
C GLY A 87 1.20 21.82 -21.89
N SER A 88 0.12 21.47 -22.60
CA SER A 88 -0.82 22.41 -23.24
C SER A 88 -1.35 23.48 -22.27
N ILE A 89 -1.54 23.15 -20.99
CA ILE A 89 -2.04 24.08 -19.96
C ILE A 89 -1.12 25.28 -19.73
N LEU A 90 0.16 25.19 -20.15
CA LEU A 90 1.15 26.24 -19.93
C LEU A 90 1.14 27.33 -21.02
N LEU A 91 0.49 27.06 -22.16
CA LEU A 91 0.54 27.91 -23.35
C LEU A 91 -0.39 29.13 -23.25
N ASP A 92 0.13 30.32 -23.55
CA ASP A 92 -0.68 31.54 -23.72
C ASP A 92 -1.33 31.60 -25.11
N GLY A 93 -2.56 32.11 -25.21
CA GLY A 93 -3.48 32.10 -26.37
C GLY A 93 -3.04 32.81 -27.67
N SER A 94 -1.85 32.52 -28.16
CA SER A 94 -1.13 33.25 -29.22
C SER A 94 -1.59 32.94 -30.65
N PHE A 95 -2.43 31.89 -30.82
CA PHE A 95 -2.80 31.35 -32.14
C PHE A 95 -4.30 31.49 -32.49
N GLY A 96 -5.02 32.41 -31.83
CA GLY A 96 -6.34 32.86 -32.28
C GLY A 96 -7.55 32.02 -31.82
N GLY A 97 -7.35 31.12 -30.86
CA GLY A 97 -8.40 30.46 -30.08
C GLY A 97 -8.20 30.70 -28.57
N PRO A 98 -9.16 30.36 -27.70
CA PRO A 98 -8.94 30.32 -26.27
C PRO A 98 -7.80 29.33 -25.95
N SER A 99 -6.94 29.69 -25.01
CA SER A 99 -5.92 28.76 -24.50
C SER A 99 -6.53 27.85 -23.45
N GLU A 100 -5.92 26.68 -23.25
CA GLU A 100 -6.30 25.79 -22.16
C GLU A 100 -6.05 26.44 -20.78
N LYS A 101 -4.99 27.24 -20.68
CA LYS A 101 -4.62 28.04 -19.50
C LYS A 101 -5.71 29.02 -19.07
N ASP A 102 -6.33 29.68 -20.04
CA ASP A 102 -7.40 30.68 -19.85
C ASP A 102 -8.80 30.05 -19.71
N ALA A 103 -8.92 28.73 -19.86
CA ALA A 103 -10.21 28.07 -19.90
C ALA A 103 -10.83 27.92 -18.48
N PRO A 104 -12.17 27.91 -18.34
CA PRO A 104 -12.82 28.17 -17.05
C PRO A 104 -12.44 27.27 -15.85
N PRO A 105 -12.17 25.96 -16.00
CA PRO A 105 -11.66 25.13 -14.90
C PRO A 105 -10.27 25.57 -14.42
N ASN A 106 -9.43 26.05 -15.35
CA ASN A 106 -8.02 26.36 -15.16
C ASN A 106 -7.78 27.79 -14.64
N LEU A 107 -8.76 28.69 -14.80
CA LEU A 107 -8.78 30.02 -14.16
C LEU A 107 -8.66 29.99 -12.62
N THR A 108 -8.84 28.84 -11.99
CA THR A 108 -8.70 28.64 -10.54
C THR A 108 -7.34 28.07 -10.13
N LEU A 109 -6.42 27.85 -11.07
CA LEU A 109 -5.03 27.46 -10.79
C LEU A 109 -4.23 28.66 -10.29
N ARG A 110 -3.22 28.41 -9.45
CA ARG A 110 -2.43 29.47 -8.80
C ARG A 110 -1.48 30.11 -9.81
N PRO A 111 -1.51 31.44 -10.03
CA PRO A 111 -0.54 32.14 -10.90
C PRO A 111 0.93 31.89 -10.51
N ALA A 112 1.19 31.66 -9.22
CA ALA A 112 2.52 31.32 -8.72
C ALA A 112 3.03 29.96 -9.22
N ALA A 113 2.15 29.00 -9.51
CA ALA A 113 2.56 27.70 -10.07
C ALA A 113 3.01 27.82 -11.53
N PHE A 114 2.27 28.57 -12.36
CA PHE A 114 2.71 28.90 -13.72
C PHE A 114 4.05 29.63 -13.72
N LYS A 115 4.19 30.67 -12.89
CA LYS A 115 5.45 31.40 -12.72
C LYS A 115 6.62 30.50 -12.30
N ALA A 116 6.37 29.51 -11.44
CA ALA A 116 7.39 28.56 -11.02
C ALA A 116 7.86 27.65 -12.16
N ILE A 117 6.94 27.20 -13.04
CA ILE A 117 7.29 26.45 -14.25
C ILE A 117 8.07 27.33 -15.25
N ASP A 118 7.70 28.59 -15.44
CA ASP A 118 8.42 29.54 -16.31
C ASP A 118 9.86 29.82 -15.81
N GLU A 119 10.04 29.97 -14.49
CA GLU A 119 11.35 30.15 -13.86
C GLU A 119 12.20 28.88 -13.94
N LEU A 120 11.61 27.69 -13.71
CA LEU A 120 12.27 26.39 -13.93
C LEU A 120 12.72 26.21 -15.39
N GLN A 121 11.84 26.49 -16.36
CA GLN A 121 12.15 26.44 -17.78
C GLN A 121 13.34 27.35 -18.11
N THR A 122 13.36 28.56 -17.54
CA THR A 122 14.45 29.52 -17.72
C THR A 122 15.78 28.98 -17.17
N LEU A 123 15.78 28.41 -15.96
CA LEU A 123 16.97 27.84 -15.33
C LEU A 123 17.50 26.62 -16.10
N ILE A 124 16.62 25.68 -16.45
CA ILE A 124 16.96 24.47 -17.21
C ILE A 124 17.49 24.84 -18.61
N THR A 125 16.89 25.83 -19.28
CA THR A 125 17.37 26.31 -20.58
C THR A 125 18.74 26.97 -20.50
N GLN A 126 19.07 27.65 -19.40
CA GLN A 126 20.40 28.21 -19.18
C GLN A 126 21.47 27.14 -18.92
N ALA A 127 21.12 26.05 -18.23
CA ALA A 127 22.04 24.96 -17.91
C ALA A 127 22.25 23.98 -19.09
N CYS A 128 21.16 23.57 -19.74
CA CYS A 128 21.13 22.45 -20.69
C CYS A 128 20.71 22.83 -22.12
N GLY A 129 20.30 24.08 -22.35
CA GLY A 129 19.60 24.47 -23.56
C GLY A 129 18.13 24.00 -23.58
N PRO A 130 17.37 24.31 -24.65
CA PRO A 130 15.94 24.04 -24.74
C PRO A 130 15.67 22.57 -25.15
N VAL A 131 16.17 21.63 -24.35
CA VAL A 131 16.13 20.18 -24.62
C VAL A 131 15.08 19.43 -23.81
N VAL A 132 14.51 20.05 -22.77
CA VAL A 132 13.53 19.46 -21.84
C VAL A 132 12.14 20.02 -22.12
N SER A 133 11.11 19.18 -22.15
CA SER A 133 9.73 19.62 -22.39
C SER A 133 9.13 20.30 -21.16
N CYS A 134 8.21 21.26 -21.36
CA CYS A 134 7.52 21.90 -20.26
C CYS A 134 6.59 20.94 -19.49
N ALA A 135 6.08 19.91 -20.17
CA ALA A 135 5.30 18.83 -19.55
C ALA A 135 6.14 18.04 -18.53
N ASP A 136 7.38 17.68 -18.89
CA ASP A 136 8.31 17.01 -17.98
C ASP A 136 8.73 17.91 -16.82
N ILE A 137 8.91 19.21 -17.05
CA ILE A 137 9.17 20.19 -15.98
C ILE A 137 7.98 20.25 -15.00
N ALA A 138 6.74 20.27 -15.52
CA ALA A 138 5.54 20.24 -14.69
C ALA A 138 5.37 18.90 -13.93
N ALA A 139 5.67 17.77 -14.57
CA ALA A 139 5.62 16.45 -13.96
C ALA A 139 6.67 16.28 -12.84
N LEU A 140 7.92 16.70 -13.08
CA LEU A 140 8.98 16.72 -12.06
C LEU A 140 8.61 17.66 -10.91
N ALA A 141 8.09 18.84 -11.21
CA ALA A 141 7.71 19.81 -10.18
C ALA A 141 6.50 19.34 -9.34
N ALA A 142 5.56 18.62 -9.95
CA ALA A 142 4.45 17.99 -9.22
C ALA A 142 4.92 16.78 -8.40
N ARG A 143 5.79 15.92 -8.94
CA ARG A 143 6.40 14.81 -8.18
C ARG A 143 7.07 15.33 -6.91
N ASP A 144 7.93 16.33 -7.05
CA ASP A 144 8.70 16.93 -5.96
C ASP A 144 7.85 17.90 -5.09
N SER A 145 6.53 17.95 -5.33
CA SER A 145 5.52 18.62 -4.49
C SER A 145 4.69 17.66 -3.63
N VAL A 146 4.77 16.33 -3.83
CA VAL A 146 4.15 15.35 -2.92
C VAL A 146 5.13 15.01 -1.79
N PRO A 147 4.81 15.30 -0.52
CA PRO A 147 5.63 14.87 0.59
C PRO A 147 5.39 13.37 0.88
N TYR A 148 6.19 12.50 0.25
CA TYR A 148 7.01 11.69 1.14
C TYR A 148 7.99 12.68 1.76
N ASP A 149 7.94 12.80 3.09
CA ASP A 149 8.90 13.58 3.85
C ASP A 149 10.22 12.77 3.78
N TYR A 150 10.92 12.89 2.66
CA TYR A 150 12.30 12.46 2.51
C TYR A 150 13.16 13.73 2.64
N PRO A 151 14.25 13.67 3.42
CA PRO A 151 15.19 14.77 3.50
C PRO A 151 15.78 15.05 2.10
N PRO A 152 15.95 16.33 1.71
CA PRO A 152 16.46 16.70 0.39
C PRO A 152 17.76 15.97 0.06
N LEU A 153 17.82 15.36 -1.12
CA LEU A 153 18.93 14.49 -1.49
C LEU A 153 20.27 15.24 -1.57
N ALA A 154 21.34 14.59 -1.10
CA ALA A 154 22.71 15.04 -1.30
C ALA A 154 23.15 14.87 -2.76
N ASP A 155 24.01 15.78 -3.23
CA ASP A 155 24.43 15.84 -4.63
C ASP A 155 25.12 14.54 -5.08
N GLY A 156 24.58 13.93 -6.15
CA GLY A 156 25.08 12.68 -6.73
C GLY A 156 24.36 11.41 -6.25
N LEU A 157 23.45 11.50 -5.27
CA LEU A 157 22.59 10.38 -4.88
C LEU A 157 21.26 10.35 -5.66
N SER A 158 20.72 9.17 -5.93
CA SER A 158 19.37 8.96 -6.47
C SER A 158 18.80 7.60 -6.04
N PHE A 159 17.48 7.49 -5.95
CA PHE A 159 16.78 6.23 -5.69
C PHE A 159 16.93 5.21 -6.83
N ASP A 160 17.09 5.68 -8.08
CA ASP A 160 17.21 4.86 -9.29
C ASP A 160 18.67 4.61 -9.75
N PHE A 161 19.66 4.92 -8.91
CA PHE A 161 21.07 5.05 -9.33
C PHE A 161 21.62 3.83 -10.11
N TYR A 162 21.24 2.62 -9.68
CA TYR A 162 21.72 1.36 -10.25
C TYR A 162 20.79 0.72 -11.29
N ASP A 163 19.62 1.29 -11.60
CA ASP A 163 18.63 0.65 -12.50
C ASP A 163 19.21 0.30 -13.89
N ALA A 164 20.15 1.10 -14.39
CA ALA A 164 20.80 0.86 -15.68
C ALA A 164 21.98 -0.12 -15.62
N THR A 165 22.66 -0.26 -14.48
CA THR A 165 23.94 -1.00 -14.36
C THR A 165 23.83 -2.27 -13.53
N CYS A 166 22.94 -2.31 -12.55
CA CYS A 166 22.65 -3.45 -11.69
C CYS A 166 21.15 -3.51 -11.31
N PRO A 167 20.22 -3.73 -12.27
CA PRO A 167 18.76 -3.66 -12.07
C PRO A 167 18.16 -4.69 -11.07
N PHE A 168 18.99 -5.55 -10.49
CA PHE A 168 18.59 -6.51 -9.47
C PHE A 168 19.28 -6.28 -8.11
N VAL A 169 20.03 -5.18 -7.93
CA VAL A 169 20.84 -4.93 -6.72
C VAL A 169 20.02 -5.10 -5.45
N GLU A 170 18.90 -4.39 -5.32
CA GLU A 170 18.06 -4.45 -4.12
C GLU A 170 17.44 -5.83 -3.88
N HIS A 171 17.05 -6.52 -4.96
CA HIS A 171 16.49 -7.87 -4.87
C HIS A 171 17.55 -8.88 -4.41
N LEU A 172 18.80 -8.73 -4.86
CA LEU A 172 19.91 -9.60 -4.48
C LEU A 172 20.31 -9.38 -3.02
N VAL A 173 20.39 -8.12 -2.56
CA VAL A 173 20.62 -7.79 -1.14
C VAL A 173 19.51 -8.38 -0.27
N ARG A 174 18.24 -8.11 -0.60
CA ARG A 174 17.08 -8.63 0.15
C ARG A 174 17.06 -10.16 0.20
N CYS A 175 17.25 -10.83 -0.94
CA CYS A 175 17.25 -12.30 -1.04
C CYS A 175 18.38 -12.97 -0.23
N TYR A 176 19.55 -12.33 -0.16
CA TYR A 176 20.65 -12.80 0.68
C TYR A 176 20.29 -12.66 2.17
N LEU A 177 19.80 -11.49 2.59
CA LEU A 177 19.52 -11.20 3.99
C LEU A 177 18.33 -12.00 4.55
N GLU A 178 17.31 -12.28 3.74
CA GLU A 178 16.22 -13.21 4.07
C GLU A 178 16.75 -14.60 4.48
N GLN A 179 17.81 -15.09 3.83
CA GLN A 179 18.43 -16.37 4.15
C GLN A 179 19.37 -16.25 5.36
N ALA A 180 20.17 -15.19 5.42
CA ALA A 180 21.11 -14.96 6.50
C ALA A 180 20.41 -14.79 7.86
N PHE A 181 19.27 -14.08 7.91
CA PHE A 181 18.51 -13.85 9.14
C PHE A 181 17.77 -15.12 9.61
N GLY A 182 17.40 -16.01 8.69
CA GLY A 182 16.88 -17.34 9.02
C GLY A 182 17.89 -18.22 9.78
N ASN A 183 19.18 -17.86 9.74
CA ASN A 183 20.26 -18.51 10.48
C ASN A 183 20.71 -17.71 11.72
N ASP A 184 20.70 -16.37 11.65
CA ASP A 184 21.12 -15.47 12.74
C ASP A 184 20.23 -14.20 12.78
N THR A 185 19.22 -14.18 13.66
CA THR A 185 18.30 -13.03 13.79
C THR A 185 19.00 -11.75 14.25
N GLY A 186 20.07 -11.88 15.04
CA GLY A 186 20.86 -10.74 15.49
C GLY A 186 21.68 -10.08 14.38
N LEU A 187 21.71 -10.63 13.16
CA LEU A 187 22.40 -10.02 12.02
C LEU A 187 21.70 -8.73 11.58
N ALA A 188 20.37 -8.66 11.72
CA ALA A 188 19.57 -7.47 11.43
C ALA A 188 20.08 -6.24 12.21
N ALA A 189 20.09 -6.35 13.54
CA ALA A 189 20.62 -5.30 14.42
C ALA A 189 22.12 -5.03 14.18
N GLY A 190 22.90 -6.06 13.85
CA GLY A 190 24.31 -5.92 13.49
C GLY A 190 24.56 -5.01 12.29
N LEU A 191 23.88 -5.27 11.16
CA LEU A 191 23.99 -4.50 9.93
C LEU A 191 23.44 -3.07 10.07
N LEU A 192 22.29 -2.91 10.73
CA LEU A 192 21.72 -1.58 11.01
C LEU A 192 22.68 -0.73 11.84
N ARG A 193 23.33 -1.34 12.84
CA ARG A 193 24.33 -0.68 13.68
C ARG A 193 25.63 -0.39 12.91
N VAL A 194 26.11 -1.27 12.03
CA VAL A 194 27.28 -0.98 11.17
C VAL A 194 27.03 0.27 10.31
N HIS A 195 25.84 0.42 9.71
CA HIS A 195 25.53 1.60 8.90
C HIS A 195 25.41 2.89 9.74
N PHE A 196 24.85 2.83 10.95
CA PHE A 196 24.88 3.98 11.89
C PHE A 196 26.32 4.39 12.23
N HIS A 197 27.17 3.41 12.58
CA HIS A 197 28.56 3.66 12.97
C HIS A 197 29.40 4.25 11.83
N ASP A 198 29.20 3.80 10.60
CA ASP A 198 29.80 4.38 9.38
C ASP A 198 29.45 5.88 9.26
N CYS A 199 28.16 6.18 9.19
CA CYS A 199 27.64 7.52 8.91
C CYS A 199 28.02 8.58 9.94
N PHE A 200 28.20 8.22 11.22
CA PHE A 200 28.37 9.18 12.30
C PHE A 200 29.79 9.73 12.44
N VAL A 201 30.83 9.02 12.00
CA VAL A 201 32.22 9.38 12.32
C VAL A 201 32.86 10.29 11.27
N GLN A 202 32.93 9.84 10.01
CA GLN A 202 33.47 10.65 8.90
C GLN A 202 32.52 10.78 7.70
N GLY A 203 31.50 9.92 7.61
CA GLY A 203 30.45 9.97 6.59
C GLY A 203 29.98 8.57 6.21
N CYS A 204 28.87 8.48 5.50
CA CYS A 204 28.37 7.21 4.96
C CYS A 204 29.18 6.79 3.72
N ASP A 205 30.46 6.49 3.89
CA ASP A 205 31.43 6.15 2.83
C ASP A 205 31.97 4.71 2.97
N GLY A 206 31.42 3.90 3.88
CA GLY A 206 31.89 2.55 4.15
C GLY A 206 33.29 2.50 4.77
N SER A 207 33.79 3.58 5.36
CA SER A 207 35.11 3.62 6.03
C SER A 207 35.20 2.68 7.22
N ILE A 208 34.09 2.45 7.94
CA ILE A 208 34.02 1.43 9.01
C ILE A 208 34.35 0.02 8.50
N LEU A 209 34.21 -0.24 7.20
CA LEU A 209 34.47 -1.53 6.59
C LEU A 209 35.97 -1.80 6.36
N LEU A 210 36.86 -0.80 6.44
CA LEU A 210 38.30 -0.97 6.22
C LEU A 210 39.03 -1.61 7.41
N ASP A 211 39.99 -2.50 7.11
CA ASP A 211 40.88 -3.08 8.10
C ASP A 211 42.09 -2.18 8.42
N GLY A 212 42.70 -2.40 9.60
CA GLY A 212 43.94 -1.77 10.01
C GLY A 212 45.10 -2.14 9.08
N SER A 213 46.05 -1.21 8.91
CA SER A 213 47.20 -1.39 8.03
C SER A 213 48.53 -1.25 8.79
N ALA A 214 49.66 -1.45 8.11
CA ALA A 214 50.97 -1.16 8.70
C ALA A 214 51.15 0.30 9.17
N GLY A 215 50.25 1.22 8.78
CA GLY A 215 50.20 2.61 9.25
C GLY A 215 49.49 2.82 10.59
N GLY A 216 48.71 1.86 11.10
CA GLY A 216 48.01 1.98 12.39
C GLY A 216 46.68 1.21 12.49
N PRO A 217 46.03 1.24 13.66
CA PRO A 217 44.69 0.68 13.86
C PRO A 217 43.65 1.42 13.00
N SER A 218 42.60 0.71 12.58
CA SER A 218 41.48 1.28 11.82
C SER A 218 40.36 1.78 12.73
N GLU A 219 39.31 2.29 12.09
CA GLU A 219 38.07 2.66 12.73
C GLU A 219 37.42 1.47 13.47
N LYS A 220 37.51 0.24 12.91
CA LYS A 220 37.01 -0.99 13.55
C LYS A 220 37.65 -1.25 14.91
N ASP A 221 38.93 -0.89 15.07
CA ASP A 221 39.72 -1.13 16.28
C ASP A 221 39.40 -0.12 17.41
N ALA A 222 38.58 0.90 17.15
CA ALA A 222 38.18 1.87 18.16
C ALA A 222 37.22 1.24 19.21
N PRO A 223 37.31 1.59 20.50
CA PRO A 223 36.56 0.90 21.56
C PRO A 223 35.03 0.77 21.36
N PRO A 224 34.29 1.77 20.83
CA PRO A 224 32.86 1.63 20.55
C PRO A 224 32.55 0.59 19.45
N ASN A 225 33.50 0.34 18.56
CA ASN A 225 33.35 -0.48 17.36
C ASN A 225 33.74 -1.95 17.60
N LEU A 226 34.51 -2.25 18.66
CA LEU A 226 34.90 -3.61 19.05
C LEU A 226 33.72 -4.55 19.38
N THR A 227 32.51 -4.02 19.57
CA THR A 227 31.28 -4.79 19.78
C THR A 227 30.40 -4.90 18.54
N LEU A 228 30.81 -4.36 17.39
CA LEU A 228 30.14 -4.60 16.11
C LEU A 228 30.31 -6.08 15.74
N ARG A 229 29.26 -6.69 15.18
CA ARG A 229 29.24 -8.14 14.93
C ARG A 229 30.11 -8.49 13.72
N PRO A 230 31.10 -9.40 13.83
CA PRO A 230 31.90 -9.84 12.68
C PRO A 230 31.04 -10.31 11.49
N ALA A 231 29.98 -11.09 11.79
CA ALA A 231 29.00 -11.55 10.81
C ALA A 231 28.33 -10.44 9.98
N ALA A 232 28.23 -9.20 10.49
CA ALA A 232 27.69 -8.07 9.73
C ALA A 232 28.69 -7.53 8.69
N PHE A 233 30.00 -7.59 8.97
CA PHE A 233 31.03 -7.28 7.98
C PHE A 233 31.13 -8.40 6.94
N GLU A 234 31.16 -9.66 7.39
CA GLU A 234 31.17 -10.85 6.53
C GLU A 234 29.99 -10.84 5.55
N ALA A 235 28.78 -10.49 6.03
CA ALA A 235 27.60 -10.35 5.18
C ALA A 235 27.74 -9.26 4.11
N ILE A 236 28.40 -8.14 4.40
CA ILE A 236 28.63 -7.06 3.42
C ILE A 236 29.67 -7.49 2.37
N ASP A 237 30.73 -8.19 2.77
CA ASP A 237 31.71 -8.75 1.84
C ASP A 237 31.10 -9.85 0.94
N GLU A 238 30.26 -10.74 1.49
CA GLU A 238 29.53 -11.74 0.71
C GLU A 238 28.53 -11.11 -0.27
N LEU A 239 27.83 -10.05 0.15
CA LEU A 239 26.96 -9.25 -0.73
C LEU A 239 27.74 -8.56 -1.85
N GLN A 240 28.94 -8.04 -1.57
CA GLN A 240 29.81 -7.45 -2.59
C GLN A 240 30.20 -8.49 -3.63
N ALA A 241 30.60 -9.69 -3.19
CA ALA A 241 30.99 -10.77 -4.08
C ALA A 241 29.79 -11.24 -4.94
N LEU A 242 28.61 -11.36 -4.32
CA LEU A 242 27.35 -11.70 -4.98
C LEU A 242 26.97 -10.69 -6.08
N LEU A 243 27.03 -9.39 -5.77
CA LEU A 243 26.70 -8.32 -6.71
C LEU A 243 27.75 -8.20 -7.82
N THR A 244 29.04 -8.34 -7.48
CA THR A 244 30.14 -8.36 -8.46
C THR A 244 29.98 -9.52 -9.45
N ALA A 245 29.53 -10.69 -9.01
CA ALA A 245 29.21 -11.81 -9.89
C ALA A 245 27.95 -11.57 -10.75
N ALA A 246 26.94 -10.86 -10.23
CA ALA A 246 25.66 -10.66 -10.90
C ALA A 246 25.65 -9.52 -11.94
N CYS A 247 26.30 -8.39 -11.65
CA CYS A 247 26.26 -7.18 -12.48
C CYS A 247 27.64 -6.53 -12.71
N GLY A 248 28.71 -7.20 -12.29
CA GLY A 248 30.06 -6.65 -12.36
C GLY A 248 30.36 -5.70 -11.21
N HIS A 249 31.60 -5.20 -11.20
CA HIS A 249 32.15 -4.41 -10.10
C HIS A 249 31.67 -2.94 -10.17
N VAL A 250 30.38 -2.73 -9.90
CA VAL A 250 29.69 -1.42 -10.09
C VAL A 250 28.99 -0.87 -8.84
N VAL A 251 28.73 -1.69 -7.82
CA VAL A 251 28.06 -1.29 -6.57
C VAL A 251 29.11 -1.09 -5.47
N SER A 252 29.07 0.03 -4.76
CA SER A 252 29.99 0.32 -3.64
C SER A 252 29.61 -0.42 -2.36
N CYS A 253 30.58 -0.67 -1.49
CA CYS A 253 30.31 -1.27 -0.19
C CYS A 253 29.48 -0.35 0.73
N ALA A 254 29.65 0.97 0.59
CA ALA A 254 28.81 1.97 1.25
C ALA A 254 27.31 1.83 0.89
N ASP A 255 26.97 1.66 -0.39
CA ASP A 255 25.58 1.42 -0.81
C ASP A 255 25.06 0.04 -0.39
N ILE A 256 25.92 -0.99 -0.36
CA ILE A 256 25.56 -2.32 0.16
C ILE A 256 25.19 -2.23 1.65
N ALA A 257 25.97 -1.51 2.46
CA ALA A 257 25.67 -1.30 3.87
C ALA A 257 24.34 -0.56 4.09
N ALA A 258 24.05 0.47 3.28
CA ALA A 258 22.81 1.22 3.35
C ALA A 258 21.58 0.37 2.96
N LEU A 259 21.67 -0.38 1.86
CA LEU A 259 20.62 -1.33 1.43
C LEU A 259 20.41 -2.43 2.48
N ALA A 260 21.49 -2.96 3.05
CA ALA A 260 21.43 -3.98 4.08
C ALA A 260 20.79 -3.47 5.37
N ALA A 261 21.04 -2.22 5.78
CA ALA A 261 20.41 -1.61 6.94
C ALA A 261 18.90 -1.37 6.77
N ARG A 262 18.45 -0.95 5.57
CA ARG A 262 17.01 -0.93 5.23
C ARG A 262 16.42 -2.33 5.32
N ASP A 263 17.09 -3.31 4.72
CA ASP A 263 16.61 -4.69 4.70
C ASP A 263 16.57 -5.29 6.12
N SER A 264 17.49 -4.91 7.01
CA SER A 264 17.47 -5.23 8.44
C SER A 264 16.21 -4.74 9.14
N VAL A 265 15.92 -3.44 9.04
CA VAL A 265 14.71 -2.81 9.62
C VAL A 265 13.48 -3.50 9.07
N TYR A 266 13.44 -3.68 7.74
CA TYR A 266 12.30 -4.26 7.09
C TYR A 266 12.04 -5.72 7.53
N LEU A 267 13.04 -6.60 7.38
CA LEU A 267 12.89 -8.05 7.61
C LEU A 267 12.70 -8.42 9.10
N SER A 268 12.92 -7.47 10.01
CA SER A 268 12.64 -7.60 11.43
C SER A 268 11.26 -7.06 11.83
N GLY A 269 10.55 -6.33 10.96
CA GLY A 269 9.14 -5.93 11.17
C GLY A 269 8.82 -4.47 10.89
N GLY A 270 9.85 -3.66 10.64
CA GLY A 270 9.75 -2.24 10.40
C GLY A 270 9.27 -1.86 8.99
N PRO A 271 9.23 -0.55 8.70
CA PRO A 271 8.78 -0.04 7.41
C PRO A 271 9.76 -0.37 6.27
N ASP A 272 9.23 -0.50 5.04
CA ASP A 272 10.05 -0.47 3.82
C ASP A 272 10.21 0.98 3.39
N TYR A 273 11.39 1.33 2.88
CA TYR A 273 11.67 2.67 2.41
C TYR A 273 12.70 2.68 1.29
N GLU A 274 12.75 3.77 0.54
CA GLU A 274 13.76 3.95 -0.49
C GLU A 274 15.08 4.38 0.14
N VAL A 275 16.18 3.79 -0.34
CA VAL A 275 17.53 4.24 0.01
C VAL A 275 18.02 5.08 -1.17
N PRO A 276 18.43 6.34 -0.98
CA PRO A 276 19.16 7.07 -2.02
C PRO A 276 20.51 6.39 -2.20
N LEU A 277 20.87 6.00 -3.42
CA LEU A 277 22.08 5.24 -3.77
C LEU A 277 23.02 6.10 -4.63
N GLY A 278 24.28 5.68 -4.75
CA GLY A 278 25.33 6.38 -5.48
C GLY A 278 26.57 6.74 -4.67
N ARG A 279 26.68 6.22 -3.44
CA ARG A 279 27.84 6.44 -2.57
C ARG A 279 29.10 5.85 -3.21
N ARG A 280 30.23 6.49 -2.96
CA ARG A 280 31.58 5.98 -3.22
C ARG A 280 32.20 5.50 -1.92
N ASP A 281 33.04 4.49 -2.04
CA ASP A 281 33.82 3.95 -0.95
C ASP A 281 34.95 4.90 -0.56
N GLY A 282 35.11 5.13 0.75
CA GLY A 282 36.16 5.96 1.34
C GLY A 282 37.56 5.41 1.12
N LEU A 283 38.51 6.31 0.88
CA LEU A 283 39.93 5.99 0.63
C LEU A 283 40.77 5.89 1.92
N SER A 284 40.15 6.07 3.09
CA SER A 284 40.80 6.01 4.41
C SER A 284 39.76 5.79 5.51
N TYR A 285 40.14 5.12 6.59
CA TYR A 285 39.31 4.96 7.80
C TYR A 285 39.47 6.13 8.78
N ALA A 286 38.48 6.31 9.66
CA ALA A 286 38.56 7.34 10.69
C ALA A 286 39.57 6.99 11.81
N THR A 287 40.10 8.02 12.47
CA THR A 287 40.98 7.85 13.64
C THR A 287 40.18 7.45 14.89
N ILE A 288 40.81 6.73 15.83
CA ILE A 288 40.19 6.37 17.12
C ILE A 288 39.68 7.63 17.88
N GLU A 289 40.38 8.76 17.79
CA GLU A 289 39.95 10.02 18.43
C GLU A 289 38.67 10.59 17.80
N ALA A 290 38.49 10.44 16.49
CA ALA A 290 37.24 10.81 15.81
C ALA A 290 36.08 9.89 16.26
N VAL A 291 36.27 8.57 16.29
CA VAL A 291 35.23 7.63 16.75
C VAL A 291 34.77 7.96 18.18
N LEU A 292 35.73 8.21 19.09
CA LEU A 292 35.43 8.57 20.48
C LEU A 292 34.78 9.96 20.65
N SER A 293 34.83 10.81 19.62
CA SER A 293 34.21 12.13 19.60
C SER A 293 32.79 12.15 19.01
N PHE A 294 32.47 11.17 18.16
CA PHE A 294 31.23 11.13 17.38
C PHE A 294 30.29 9.95 17.66
N ILE A 295 30.77 8.85 18.24
CA ILE A 295 29.91 7.76 18.72
C ILE A 295 29.58 7.99 20.21
N PRO A 296 28.32 8.28 20.57
CA PRO A 296 27.97 8.56 21.96
C PRO A 296 27.99 7.27 22.82
N PRO A 297 28.55 7.30 24.04
CA PRO A 297 28.44 6.17 24.95
C PRO A 297 26.99 6.00 25.47
N PRO A 298 26.58 4.78 25.86
CA PRO A 298 25.25 4.49 26.42
C PRO A 298 24.96 5.17 27.78
N THR A 299 25.99 5.79 28.36
CA THR A 299 25.91 6.59 29.59
C THR A 299 25.67 8.10 29.33
N SER A 300 25.54 8.51 28.07
CA SER A 300 25.31 9.91 27.68
C SER A 300 24.00 10.47 28.23
N ASN A 301 23.99 11.77 28.55
CA ASN A 301 22.75 12.48 28.87
C ASN A 301 22.12 13.10 27.60
N VAL A 302 20.81 13.38 27.64
CA VAL A 302 20.06 13.88 26.47
C VAL A 302 20.58 15.21 25.92
N THR A 303 21.20 16.07 26.75
CA THR A 303 21.80 17.31 26.25
C THR A 303 23.01 17.02 25.38
N ASP A 304 23.92 16.15 25.83
CA ASP A 304 25.11 15.77 25.06
C ASP A 304 24.72 15.07 23.74
N LEU A 305 23.65 14.26 23.77
CA LEU A 305 23.09 13.61 22.58
C LEU A 305 22.52 14.62 21.58
N ILE A 306 21.70 15.57 22.03
CA ILE A 306 21.14 16.64 21.17
C ILE A 306 22.27 17.51 20.60
N ASP A 307 23.27 17.88 21.41
CA ASP A 307 24.41 18.69 20.97
C ASP A 307 25.32 17.94 19.98
N LEU A 308 25.40 16.61 20.09
CA LEU A 308 26.14 15.76 19.14
C LEU A 308 25.38 15.62 17.80
N PHE A 309 24.11 15.24 17.84
CA PHE A 309 23.27 15.13 16.64
C PHE A 309 23.20 16.47 15.91
N GLY A 310 23.07 17.58 16.66
CA GLY A 310 23.07 18.94 16.12
C GLY A 310 24.33 19.32 15.35
N LYS A 311 25.52 18.80 15.71
CA LYS A 311 26.76 19.01 14.94
C LYS A 311 26.73 18.33 13.57
N LEU A 312 25.96 17.25 13.43
CA LEU A 312 25.74 16.50 12.18
C LEU A 312 24.52 17.02 11.40
N GLY A 313 23.85 18.08 11.87
CA GLY A 313 22.62 18.61 11.24
C GLY A 313 21.36 17.77 11.51
N LEU A 314 21.43 16.85 12.46
CA LEU A 314 20.32 16.08 13.00
C LEU A 314 19.71 16.82 14.21
N ASP A 315 18.39 16.79 14.38
CA ASP A 315 17.71 17.45 15.48
C ASP A 315 17.23 16.48 16.59
N ALA A 316 16.43 16.98 17.53
CA ALA A 316 15.93 16.18 18.64
C ALA A 316 14.85 15.16 18.22
N TYR A 317 14.16 15.35 17.08
CA TYR A 317 13.29 14.33 16.50
C TYR A 317 14.14 13.24 15.82
N ASP A 318 15.15 13.63 15.03
CA ASP A 318 16.08 12.66 14.42
C ASP A 318 16.74 11.77 15.49
N LEU A 319 17.16 12.36 16.63
CA LEU A 319 17.67 11.63 17.79
C LEU A 319 16.68 10.58 18.31
N VAL A 320 15.46 10.98 18.67
CA VAL A 320 14.48 10.06 19.25
C VAL A 320 14.07 8.97 18.26
N SER A 321 13.91 9.32 16.98
CA SER A 321 13.60 8.37 15.92
C SER A 321 14.73 7.37 15.70
N LEU A 322 15.98 7.81 15.52
CA LEU A 322 17.11 6.90 15.29
C LEU A 322 17.41 6.01 16.51
N SER A 323 17.22 6.51 17.74
CA SER A 323 17.28 5.68 18.94
C SER A 323 16.23 4.55 18.96
N GLY A 324 15.14 4.69 18.20
CA GLY A 324 14.16 3.62 17.99
C GLY A 324 14.74 2.34 17.40
N ALA A 325 15.91 2.40 16.75
CA ALA A 325 16.62 1.19 16.29
C ALA A 325 16.97 0.20 17.42
N HIS A 326 16.98 0.65 18.68
CA HIS A 326 17.18 -0.21 19.86
C HIS A 326 15.98 -1.16 20.15
N THR A 327 14.89 -1.10 19.37
CA THR A 327 13.83 -2.13 19.38
C THR A 327 14.35 -3.54 19.03
N ILE A 328 15.47 -3.65 18.29
CA ILE A 328 16.10 -4.94 17.97
C ILE A 328 17.54 -5.04 18.50
N GLY A 329 17.91 -6.23 18.93
CA GLY A 329 19.29 -6.59 19.25
C GLY A 329 19.61 -6.62 20.75
N ILE A 330 20.92 -6.66 21.05
CA ILE A 330 21.44 -6.98 22.38
C ILE A 330 22.52 -6.00 22.86
N ALA A 331 22.68 -5.90 24.18
CA ALA A 331 23.75 -5.18 24.85
C ALA A 331 24.54 -6.10 25.80
N HIS A 332 25.84 -5.83 25.94
CA HIS A 332 26.68 -6.45 26.97
C HIS A 332 26.53 -5.71 28.32
N CYS A 333 26.58 -6.43 29.45
CA CYS A 333 26.44 -5.86 30.81
C CYS A 333 27.27 -4.59 31.05
N ALA A 334 28.52 -4.56 30.56
CA ALA A 334 29.42 -3.41 30.69
C ALA A 334 28.89 -2.09 30.10
N SER A 335 27.85 -2.14 29.26
CA SER A 335 27.22 -0.98 28.62
C SER A 335 26.15 -0.29 29.48
N PHE A 336 25.65 -0.96 30.52
CA PHE A 336 24.59 -0.46 31.41
C PHE A 336 24.82 -0.75 32.90
N GLU A 337 25.95 -1.35 33.28
CA GLU A 337 26.26 -1.69 34.67
C GLU A 337 26.30 -0.49 35.62
N ASN A 338 26.50 0.73 35.09
CA ASN A 338 26.39 1.99 35.82
C ASN A 338 24.99 2.26 36.39
N ARG A 339 23.96 1.54 35.90
CA ARG A 339 22.58 1.61 36.40
C ARG A 339 22.26 0.54 37.46
N LEU A 340 23.19 -0.38 37.70
CA LEU A 340 23.08 -1.44 38.72
C LEU A 340 24.09 -1.23 39.86
N PHE A 341 25.32 -0.82 39.55
CA PHE A 341 26.44 -0.80 40.48
C PHE A 341 27.14 0.58 40.55
N PRO A 342 27.63 1.01 41.73
CA PRO A 342 27.50 0.36 43.04
C PRO A 342 26.13 0.58 43.70
N ALA A 343 25.27 1.40 43.11
CA ALA A 343 23.89 1.64 43.52
C ALA A 343 23.00 1.60 42.29
N GLN A 344 21.81 1.02 42.43
CA GLN A 344 20.79 0.98 41.39
C GLN A 344 20.32 2.39 41.02
N ASP A 345 20.13 2.63 39.72
CA ASP A 345 19.50 3.83 39.21
C ASP A 345 18.04 3.93 39.71
N PRO A 346 17.64 5.01 40.40
CA PRO A 346 16.27 5.17 40.90
C PRO A 346 15.21 5.33 39.80
N THR A 347 15.60 5.51 38.53
CA THR A 347 14.66 5.54 37.38
C THR A 347 14.50 4.19 36.68
N LEU A 348 15.05 3.11 37.24
CA LEU A 348 14.91 1.75 36.71
C LEU A 348 13.76 1.03 37.43
N ASP A 349 12.83 0.43 36.68
CA ASP A 349 11.78 -0.42 37.25
C ASP A 349 12.38 -1.52 38.14
N GLN A 350 11.78 -1.75 39.30
CA GLN A 350 12.32 -2.65 40.31
C GLN A 350 12.32 -4.11 39.85
N THR A 351 11.27 -4.56 39.16
CA THR A 351 11.21 -5.95 38.66
C THR A 351 12.20 -6.15 37.51
N PHE A 352 12.33 -5.16 36.64
CA PHE A 352 13.34 -5.19 35.58
C PHE A 352 14.77 -5.17 36.14
N ALA A 353 15.06 -4.32 37.13
CA ALA A 353 16.35 -4.30 37.84
C ALA A 353 16.70 -5.66 38.45
N GLU A 354 15.75 -6.32 39.11
CA GLU A 354 15.92 -7.66 39.67
C GLU A 354 16.29 -8.70 38.58
N ASN A 355 15.64 -8.66 37.42
CA ASN A 355 16.00 -9.51 36.28
C ASN A 355 17.38 -9.18 35.70
N LEU A 356 17.74 -7.89 35.62
CA LEU A 356 19.08 -7.48 35.19
C LEU A 356 20.18 -7.91 36.17
N TYR A 357 19.94 -7.94 37.48
CA TYR A 357 20.90 -8.51 38.44
C TYR A 357 21.10 -10.03 38.29
N LEU A 358 20.08 -10.78 37.83
CA LEU A 358 20.25 -12.20 37.52
C LEU A 358 21.15 -12.41 36.28
N THR A 359 21.07 -11.50 35.31
CA THR A 359 21.87 -11.53 34.08
C THR A 359 23.28 -10.97 34.30
N CYS A 360 23.40 -9.89 35.08
CA CYS A 360 24.62 -9.15 35.36
C CYS A 360 24.88 -9.10 36.89
N PRO A 361 25.24 -10.23 37.53
CA PRO A 361 25.32 -10.33 39.00
C PRO A 361 26.49 -9.56 39.64
N VAL A 362 27.45 -9.08 38.85
CA VAL A 362 28.60 -8.26 39.27
C VAL A 362 28.94 -7.27 38.14
N ALA A 363 29.78 -6.28 38.43
CA ALA A 363 30.37 -5.45 37.38
C ALA A 363 31.35 -6.26 36.51
N ASN A 364 31.52 -5.87 35.25
CA ASN A 364 32.42 -6.43 34.23
C ASN A 364 32.15 -7.91 33.87
N THR A 365 30.88 -8.35 33.88
CA THR A 365 30.49 -9.63 33.25
C THR A 365 30.42 -9.50 31.73
N SER A 366 30.71 -10.59 31.02
CA SER A 366 30.58 -10.69 29.56
C SER A 366 29.17 -11.04 29.08
N ASN A 367 28.19 -11.22 29.98
CA ASN A 367 26.83 -11.60 29.63
C ASN A 367 26.11 -10.49 28.84
N THR A 368 25.06 -10.89 28.13
CA THR A 368 24.25 -10.03 27.27
C THR A 368 22.78 -10.10 27.64
N THR A 369 22.04 -9.02 27.38
CA THR A 369 20.57 -8.97 27.42
C THR A 369 20.06 -8.28 26.16
N ALA A 370 18.78 -8.48 25.83
CA ALA A 370 18.13 -7.71 24.78
C ALA A 370 17.99 -6.22 25.15
N LEU A 371 17.93 -5.36 24.13
CA LEU A 371 17.67 -3.93 24.26
C LEU A 371 16.18 -3.64 24.55
N ASP A 372 15.30 -4.31 23.80
CA ASP A 372 13.85 -4.37 24.00
C ASP A 372 13.49 -5.65 24.77
N VAL A 373 12.67 -5.55 25.82
CA VAL A 373 12.32 -6.72 26.66
C VAL A 373 10.96 -7.34 26.33
N ARG A 374 10.21 -6.76 25.38
CA ARG A 374 8.91 -7.27 24.91
C ARG A 374 9.05 -8.02 23.60
N SER A 375 9.85 -7.48 22.68
CA SER A 375 9.96 -7.92 21.28
C SER A 375 11.40 -7.83 20.77
N PRO A 376 12.37 -8.53 21.38
CA PRO A 376 13.82 -8.37 21.16
C PRO A 376 14.34 -8.59 19.72
N ASP A 377 13.53 -9.24 18.88
CA ASP A 377 13.81 -9.56 17.48
C ASP A 377 12.73 -8.99 16.54
N ALA A 378 11.88 -8.05 17.00
CA ALA A 378 10.88 -7.38 16.16
C ALA A 378 11.15 -5.89 16.12
N PHE A 379 11.15 -5.30 14.93
CA PHE A 379 11.25 -3.85 14.79
C PHE A 379 9.86 -3.23 14.87
N ASP A 380 9.50 -2.78 16.07
CA ASP A 380 8.19 -2.19 16.38
C ASP A 380 8.36 -1.01 17.37
N ASN A 381 7.28 -0.55 18.00
CA ASN A 381 7.35 0.59 18.93
C ASN A 381 7.50 0.20 20.42
N ASN A 382 7.69 -1.09 20.75
CA ASN A 382 7.79 -1.54 22.14
C ASN A 382 9.00 -0.96 22.88
N TYR A 383 10.10 -0.64 22.18
CA TYR A 383 11.21 0.13 22.74
C TYR A 383 10.73 1.39 23.48
N TYR A 384 9.82 2.17 22.88
CA TYR A 384 9.27 3.37 23.52
C TYR A 384 8.31 3.01 24.65
N VAL A 385 7.54 1.92 24.51
CA VAL A 385 6.70 1.37 25.59
C VAL A 385 7.56 0.98 26.80
N ASP A 386 8.77 0.44 26.60
CA ASP A 386 9.73 0.16 27.66
C ASP A 386 10.23 1.44 28.33
N LEU A 387 10.56 2.49 27.57
CA LEU A 387 10.93 3.79 28.16
C LEU A 387 9.82 4.35 29.05
N LEU A 388 8.56 4.25 28.62
CA LEU A 388 7.38 4.67 29.40
C LEU A 388 7.21 3.86 30.69
N ASN A 389 7.58 2.58 30.68
CA ASN A 389 7.50 1.68 31.83
C ASN A 389 8.75 1.71 32.74
N SER A 390 9.68 2.65 32.52
CA SER A 390 10.98 2.72 33.24
C SER A 390 11.88 1.49 33.00
N GLN A 391 11.74 0.87 31.82
CA GLN A 391 12.41 -0.36 31.39
C GLN A 391 13.40 -0.13 30.23
N GLY A 392 13.72 1.11 29.86
CA GLY A 392 14.82 1.39 28.94
C GLY A 392 16.15 0.92 29.53
N LEU A 393 16.97 0.22 28.76
CA LEU A 393 18.19 -0.42 29.28
C LEU A 393 19.30 0.60 29.59
N PHE A 394 19.68 1.41 28.60
CA PHE A 394 20.76 2.39 28.73
C PHE A 394 20.32 3.67 29.46
N THR A 395 21.30 4.43 29.98
CA THR A 395 21.05 5.75 30.59
C THR A 395 20.66 6.77 29.52
N SER A 396 21.24 6.68 28.32
CA SER A 396 20.84 7.44 27.14
C SER A 396 19.34 7.31 26.86
N ASP A 397 18.88 6.06 26.82
CA ASP A 397 17.57 5.67 26.31
C ASP A 397 16.47 6.06 27.31
N GLN A 398 16.65 5.66 28.58
CA GLN A 398 15.70 6.05 29.64
C GLN A 398 15.68 7.57 29.86
N GLY A 399 16.79 8.25 29.54
CA GLY A 399 16.88 9.70 29.51
C GLY A 399 15.92 10.37 28.51
N LEU A 400 15.68 9.76 27.35
CA LEU A 400 14.81 10.34 26.30
C LEU A 400 13.36 10.55 26.77
N TYR A 401 12.85 9.66 27.64
CA TYR A 401 11.53 9.83 28.26
C TYR A 401 11.53 10.79 29.45
N ALA A 402 12.68 10.98 30.11
CA ALA A 402 12.82 11.85 31.27
C ALA A 402 13.06 13.33 30.89
N ASP A 403 13.63 13.61 29.72
CA ASP A 403 13.89 14.97 29.24
C ASP A 403 12.68 15.58 28.53
N ALA A 404 12.26 16.77 28.97
CA ALA A 404 11.07 17.46 28.45
C ALA A 404 11.14 17.83 26.95
N ARG A 405 12.33 17.84 26.33
CA ARG A 405 12.52 18.13 24.90
C ARG A 405 12.14 16.93 24.02
N THR A 406 12.33 15.71 24.52
CA THR A 406 12.19 14.45 23.78
C THR A 406 10.99 13.62 24.24
N GLN A 407 10.55 13.79 25.49
CA GLN A 407 9.40 13.10 26.08
C GLN A 407 8.12 13.15 25.23
N PRO A 408 7.71 14.28 24.58
CA PRO A 408 6.50 14.29 23.75
C PRO A 408 6.62 13.35 22.54
N THR A 409 7.80 13.30 21.90
CA THR A 409 8.08 12.43 20.75
C THR A 409 8.11 10.96 21.15
N VAL A 410 8.82 10.63 22.25
CA VAL A 410 8.83 9.27 22.83
C VAL A 410 7.41 8.81 23.17
N THR A 411 6.61 9.68 23.78
CA THR A 411 5.22 9.35 24.13
C THR A 411 4.38 9.11 22.87
N GLY A 412 4.49 9.97 21.85
CA GLY A 412 3.79 9.81 20.57
C GLY A 412 4.11 8.48 19.90
N PHE A 413 5.40 8.15 19.77
CA PHE A 413 5.85 6.88 19.17
C PHE A 413 5.38 5.64 19.96
N ALA A 414 5.28 5.72 21.29
CA ALA A 414 4.76 4.63 22.10
C ALA A 414 3.24 4.37 21.93
N VAL A 415 2.45 5.38 21.53
CA VAL A 415 1.01 5.19 21.23
C VAL A 415 0.74 4.94 19.74
N ASP A 416 1.63 5.39 18.86
CA ASP A 416 1.45 5.35 17.41
C ASP A 416 2.73 4.84 16.72
N GLN A 417 2.69 3.56 16.34
CA GLN A 417 3.78 2.90 15.62
C GLN A 417 3.95 3.44 14.19
N SER A 418 2.88 3.89 13.53
CA SER A 418 2.96 4.46 12.19
C SER A 418 3.71 5.79 12.23
N LEU A 419 3.40 6.64 13.21
CA LEU A 419 4.13 7.89 13.47
C LEU A 419 5.61 7.65 13.78
N PHE A 420 5.94 6.58 14.52
CA PHE A 420 7.34 6.15 14.71
C PHE A 420 7.98 5.76 13.37
N PHE A 421 7.35 4.87 12.61
CA PHE A 421 7.88 4.34 11.36
C PHE A 421 8.13 5.44 10.32
N ASP A 422 7.17 6.35 10.11
CA ASP A 422 7.31 7.48 9.19
C ASP A 422 8.50 8.38 9.55
N LYS A 423 8.70 8.67 10.85
CA LYS A 423 9.82 9.50 11.31
C LYS A 423 11.13 8.74 11.41
N PHE A 424 11.11 7.42 11.61
CA PHE A 424 12.29 6.57 11.45
C PHE A 424 12.78 6.61 10.01
N VAL A 425 11.90 6.44 9.01
CA VAL A 425 12.26 6.52 7.58
C VAL A 425 12.87 7.87 7.21
N TYR A 426 12.27 8.98 7.65
CA TYR A 426 12.82 10.32 7.46
C TYR A 426 14.26 10.42 8.00
N SER A 427 14.42 10.08 9.28
CA SER A 427 15.67 10.29 10.03
C SER A 427 16.78 9.37 9.55
N MET A 428 16.44 8.12 9.21
CA MET A 428 17.37 7.13 8.66
C MET A 428 17.83 7.51 7.25
N THR A 429 16.92 8.02 6.42
CA THR A 429 17.28 8.58 5.10
C THR A 429 18.12 9.84 5.24
N LYS A 430 17.96 10.62 6.32
CA LYS A 430 18.76 11.84 6.58
C LYS A 430 20.17 11.48 7.04
N MET A 431 20.25 10.56 7.99
CA MET A 431 21.50 9.99 8.49
C MET A 431 22.32 9.35 7.36
N GLY A 432 21.68 8.55 6.50
CA GLY A 432 22.31 7.85 5.38
C GLY A 432 22.95 8.75 4.31
N GLN A 433 22.88 10.08 4.47
CA GLN A 433 23.42 11.09 3.56
C GLN A 433 24.48 11.98 4.21
N LEU A 434 24.86 11.70 5.47
CA LEU A 434 25.92 12.43 6.17
C LEU A 434 27.27 12.25 5.45
N SER A 435 27.86 13.36 5.02
CA SER A 435 29.21 13.44 4.40
C SER A 435 29.49 12.37 3.33
N VAL A 436 28.48 12.00 2.54
CA VAL A 436 28.65 10.99 1.47
C VAL A 436 29.66 11.43 0.43
N LEU A 437 30.47 10.47 -0.04
CA LEU A 437 31.31 10.63 -1.21
C LEU A 437 30.51 10.23 -2.45
N THR A 438 30.54 11.05 -3.51
CA THR A 438 29.90 10.73 -4.80
C THR A 438 30.83 11.01 -5.98
N GLY A 439 30.46 10.60 -7.19
CA GLY A 439 31.24 10.87 -8.40
C GLY A 439 32.64 10.23 -8.41
N ASP A 440 33.67 11.08 -8.33
CA ASP A 440 35.11 10.75 -8.32
C ASP A 440 35.78 10.99 -6.94
N GLN A 441 35.01 11.31 -5.90
CA GLN A 441 35.52 11.62 -4.55
C GLN A 441 36.01 10.39 -3.75
N GLY A 442 35.72 9.19 -4.26
CA GLY A 442 36.10 7.90 -3.68
C GLY A 442 36.06 6.82 -4.75
N GLU A 443 36.08 5.55 -4.34
CA GLU A 443 36.15 4.43 -5.27
C GLU A 443 34.95 3.47 -5.21
N ILE A 444 35.09 2.32 -5.87
CA ILE A 444 34.26 1.14 -5.66
C ILE A 444 35.27 0.05 -5.27
N ARG A 445 35.21 -0.49 -4.06
CA ARG A 445 36.24 -1.44 -3.55
C ARG A 445 36.00 -2.86 -4.05
N LYS A 446 37.07 -3.57 -4.44
CA LYS A 446 37.01 -5.00 -4.81
C LYS A 446 36.89 -5.95 -3.62
N ASN A 447 37.22 -5.47 -2.44
CA ASN A 447 37.09 -6.12 -1.14
C ASN A 447 36.70 -4.99 -0.17
N CYS A 448 35.59 -5.08 0.57
CA CYS A 448 35.18 -3.95 1.41
C CYS A 448 36.19 -3.68 2.54
N SER A 449 36.98 -4.70 2.90
CA SER A 449 38.05 -4.61 3.90
C SER A 449 39.30 -3.81 3.46
N ALA A 450 39.48 -3.53 2.16
CA ALA A 450 40.69 -2.88 1.65
C ALA A 450 40.45 -1.88 0.50
N ILE A 451 41.22 -0.79 0.50
CA ILE A 451 41.34 0.12 -0.65
C ILE A 451 41.95 -0.60 -1.86
N ASN A 452 41.56 -0.22 -3.09
CA ASN A 452 42.17 -0.81 -4.28
C ASN A 452 43.64 -0.37 -4.43
N ALA A 453 44.51 -1.27 -4.89
CA ALA A 453 45.88 -0.92 -5.26
C ALA A 453 45.88 -0.05 -6.53
N GLY A 454 46.50 1.13 -6.47
CA GLY A 454 46.60 2.02 -7.61
C GLY A 454 47.59 1.53 -8.67
N ASP A 455 47.15 1.48 -9.93
CA ASP A 455 48.02 1.27 -11.10
C ASP A 455 48.88 2.52 -11.36
N GLU A 456 49.93 2.73 -10.55
CA GLU A 456 50.94 3.76 -10.81
C GLU A 456 51.80 3.34 -12.02
N PHE A 457 51.34 3.70 -13.22
CA PHE A 457 51.89 3.26 -14.51
C PHE A 457 53.25 3.93 -14.84
N SER A 458 54.28 3.59 -14.08
CA SER A 458 55.65 4.05 -14.25
C SER A 458 56.31 3.38 -15.46
N TRP A 459 56.40 4.12 -16.58
CA TRP A 459 57.23 3.74 -17.73
C TRP A 459 58.73 3.85 -17.37
N SER A 460 59.32 2.76 -16.89
CA SER A 460 60.78 2.57 -16.89
C SER A 460 61.19 1.53 -17.93
N VAL A 461 62.05 1.95 -18.86
CA VAL A 461 62.57 1.11 -19.95
C VAL A 461 63.43 -0.01 -19.36
N ALA A 462 63.25 -1.22 -19.87
CA ALA A 462 64.04 -2.38 -19.44
C ALA A 462 65.50 -2.27 -19.91
N ASP A 463 66.41 -2.18 -18.95
CA ASP A 463 67.77 -2.75 -19.04
C ASP A 463 67.92 -3.72 -17.86
N GLY A 464 68.52 -4.88 -18.12
CA GLY A 464 68.28 -6.07 -17.30
C GLY A 464 69.39 -6.50 -16.34
N ASP A 465 69.19 -7.74 -15.88
CA ASP A 465 70.08 -8.66 -15.16
C ASP A 465 69.73 -8.94 -13.67
N GLY A 466 69.93 -10.20 -13.28
CA GLY A 466 69.12 -10.91 -12.29
C GLY A 466 69.32 -10.61 -10.80
N GLY A 467 68.37 -11.14 -10.02
CA GLY A 467 68.43 -11.23 -8.56
C GLY A 467 67.14 -11.80 -7.96
N GLU A 468 67.20 -12.98 -7.37
CA GLU A 468 66.07 -13.58 -6.64
C GLU A 468 65.84 -12.88 -5.29
N SER A 469 64.58 -12.62 -4.93
CA SER A 469 64.16 -12.58 -3.52
C SER A 469 62.68 -12.97 -3.39
N LYS A 470 62.41 -14.00 -2.57
CA LYS A 470 61.06 -14.50 -2.27
C LYS A 470 60.17 -13.43 -1.63
N LEU A 471 58.89 -13.40 -2.02
CA LEU A 471 57.79 -13.16 -1.08
C LEU A 471 56.92 -14.42 -1.03
N GLU A 472 56.56 -14.85 0.18
CA GLU A 472 55.66 -16.00 0.41
C GLU A 472 54.23 -15.47 0.56
N SER A 473 53.39 -15.66 -0.45
CA SER A 473 51.96 -15.32 -0.40
C SER A 473 51.15 -16.49 0.18
N ASN A 474 50.99 -16.51 1.50
CA ASN A 474 50.04 -17.42 2.14
C ASN A 474 48.64 -16.79 2.18
N HIS A 475 47.84 -17.04 1.14
CA HIS A 475 46.40 -17.30 1.26
C HIS A 475 45.95 -18.03 -0.01
N ALA A 476 45.65 -19.33 0.14
CA ALA A 476 44.97 -20.07 -0.90
C ALA A 476 43.48 -19.72 -0.83
N VAL A 477 42.94 -19.09 -1.87
CA VAL A 477 41.49 -19.03 -2.07
C VAL A 477 41.05 -20.44 -2.44
N ASP A 478 40.24 -21.06 -1.58
CA ASP A 478 39.77 -22.43 -1.80
C ASP A 478 38.77 -22.46 -2.97
N GLU A 479 39.04 -23.31 -3.97
CA GLU A 479 38.24 -23.41 -5.22
C GLU A 479 36.79 -23.86 -4.96
N THR A 480 36.49 -24.31 -3.74
CA THR A 480 35.14 -24.66 -3.27
C THR A 480 34.19 -23.46 -3.22
N SER A 481 34.66 -22.28 -2.81
CA SER A 481 33.84 -21.08 -2.57
C SER A 481 33.14 -20.55 -3.83
N SER A 482 33.83 -20.55 -4.98
CA SER A 482 33.29 -20.12 -6.27
C SER A 482 32.07 -20.94 -6.70
N SER A 483 32.01 -22.23 -6.34
CA SER A 483 30.87 -23.10 -6.68
C SER A 483 29.64 -22.80 -5.83
N SER A 484 29.83 -22.44 -4.55
CA SER A 484 28.76 -22.03 -3.65
C SER A 484 28.16 -20.68 -4.07
N LEU A 485 29.00 -19.71 -4.47
CA LEU A 485 28.52 -18.41 -4.94
C LEU A 485 27.70 -18.53 -6.22
N GLU A 486 28.13 -19.29 -7.24
CA GLU A 486 27.32 -19.49 -8.46
C GLU A 486 25.97 -20.16 -8.15
N ILE A 487 25.93 -21.08 -7.18
CA ILE A 487 24.68 -21.70 -6.72
C ILE A 487 23.78 -20.65 -6.05
N PHE A 488 24.31 -19.82 -5.15
CA PHE A 488 23.55 -18.78 -4.45
C PHE A 488 23.03 -17.69 -5.41
N VAL A 489 23.87 -17.25 -6.35
CA VAL A 489 23.50 -16.42 -7.51
C VAL A 489 22.33 -17.06 -8.26
N SER A 490 22.36 -18.36 -8.53
CA SER A 490 21.27 -19.06 -9.24
C SER A 490 19.97 -19.24 -8.44
N GLN A 491 20.05 -19.21 -7.11
CA GLN A 491 18.89 -19.27 -6.20
C GLN A 491 18.21 -17.90 -6.06
N CYS A 492 18.99 -16.82 -6.01
CA CYS A 492 18.48 -15.45 -5.91
C CYS A 492 18.16 -14.79 -7.26
N LEU A 493 18.79 -15.18 -8.38
CA LEU A 493 18.39 -14.71 -9.71
C LEU A 493 17.21 -15.51 -10.28
N PRO A 494 16.21 -14.84 -10.89
CA PRO A 494 15.09 -15.54 -11.53
C PRO A 494 15.54 -16.24 -12.82
N LEU A 495 15.74 -17.57 -12.72
CA LEU A 495 16.10 -18.52 -13.79
C LEU A 495 15.80 -17.98 -15.20
N MET A 496 16.86 -17.60 -15.91
CA MET A 496 16.79 -17.25 -17.33
C MET A 496 17.17 -18.45 -18.19
N PRO A 497 16.47 -18.72 -19.31
CA PRO A 497 16.96 -19.68 -20.30
C PRO A 497 18.18 -19.08 -21.01
N ILE A 498 19.37 -19.62 -20.73
CA ILE A 498 20.60 -19.23 -21.45
C ILE A 498 20.48 -19.67 -22.91
N SER A 499 20.28 -18.70 -23.81
CA SER A 499 20.34 -18.88 -25.25
C SER A 499 21.79 -19.19 -25.70
N LYS A 500 22.20 -20.47 -25.60
CA LYS A 500 23.47 -20.93 -26.17
C LYS A 500 23.35 -21.06 -27.69
N GLN A 501 23.72 -20.00 -28.42
CA GLN A 501 24.18 -20.10 -29.80
C GLN A 501 25.65 -19.68 -29.91
N GLY A 502 26.47 -20.55 -30.50
CA GLY A 502 27.84 -20.25 -30.90
C GLY A 502 28.92 -20.95 -30.07
N TRP A 503 29.83 -21.61 -30.79
CA TRP A 503 31.15 -22.13 -30.38
C TRP A 503 31.24 -23.56 -29.82
N LEU A 504 30.98 -24.53 -30.70
CA LEU A 504 31.55 -25.88 -30.61
C LEU A 504 32.81 -26.01 -31.49
N LYS A 505 33.96 -26.30 -30.89
CA LYS A 505 34.98 -27.21 -31.47
C LYS A 505 35.60 -28.07 -30.36
N PRO A 506 36.08 -29.29 -30.68
CA PRO A 506 36.09 -30.38 -29.69
C PRO A 506 37.50 -30.72 -29.17
N VAL A 507 37.54 -31.27 -27.95
CA VAL A 507 38.63 -32.14 -27.49
C VAL A 507 38.08 -33.58 -27.35
N SER A 508 38.92 -34.55 -27.64
CA SER A 508 38.55 -35.94 -27.94
C SER A 508 38.58 -36.88 -26.73
N ARG A 509 37.83 -37.99 -26.86
CA ARG A 509 38.21 -39.41 -26.56
C ARG A 509 39.58 -39.63 -25.85
N THR A 510 39.73 -40.55 -24.89
CA THR A 510 38.97 -41.80 -24.61
C THR A 510 39.38 -42.42 -23.26
N GLU A 511 38.44 -43.13 -22.63
CA GLU A 511 38.59 -44.43 -21.90
C GLU A 511 39.51 -44.52 -20.66
N GLN A 512 38.92 -44.74 -19.47
CA GLN A 512 38.61 -46.03 -18.81
C GLN A 512 39.81 -46.73 -18.14
N ALA A 513 39.80 -46.82 -16.80
CA ALA A 513 40.16 -48.03 -16.05
C ALA A 513 39.78 -47.97 -14.55
N LEU A 514 38.70 -48.67 -14.20
CA LEU A 514 38.55 -49.54 -13.02
C LEU A 514 38.97 -49.05 -11.61
N LEU A 515 37.93 -48.67 -10.85
CA LEU A 515 37.71 -48.87 -9.41
C LEU A 515 38.55 -49.97 -8.74
N PRO A 516 39.10 -49.70 -7.52
CA PRO A 516 38.35 -50.15 -6.33
C PRO A 516 38.43 -49.18 -5.12
N MET A 517 37.79 -48.01 -5.20
CA MET A 517 37.57 -47.14 -4.02
C MET A 517 36.10 -46.70 -3.79
N ALA A 518 35.17 -46.97 -4.72
CA ALA A 518 33.78 -46.49 -4.58
C ALA A 518 32.94 -47.20 -3.50
N ALA A 519 33.34 -48.37 -3.00
CA ALA A 519 32.56 -49.09 -1.99
C ALA A 519 32.59 -48.39 -0.60
N SER A 520 33.75 -47.84 -0.22
CA SER A 520 33.88 -47.05 1.00
C SER A 520 33.29 -45.65 0.86
N LEU A 521 33.37 -45.06 -0.34
CA LEU A 521 32.76 -43.76 -0.62
C LEU A 521 31.23 -43.81 -0.62
N LEU A 522 30.60 -44.84 -1.21
CA LEU A 522 29.13 -44.93 -1.25
C LEU A 522 28.48 -45.03 0.14
N LEU A 523 29.09 -45.78 1.07
CA LEU A 523 28.59 -45.91 2.43
C LEU A 523 28.81 -44.64 3.28
N TRP A 524 29.85 -43.85 2.98
CA TRP A 524 30.08 -42.55 3.64
C TRP A 524 29.17 -41.46 3.05
N LEU A 525 28.98 -41.43 1.73
CA LEU A 525 28.04 -40.53 1.04
C LEU A 525 26.60 -40.77 1.48
N LEU A 526 26.17 -42.04 1.63
CA LEU A 526 24.83 -42.37 2.14
C LEU A 526 24.65 -42.03 3.64
N SER A 527 25.71 -41.87 4.43
CA SER A 527 25.60 -41.33 5.80
C SER A 527 25.66 -39.80 5.87
N CYS A 528 26.41 -39.13 4.99
CA CYS A 528 26.52 -37.67 4.98
C CYS A 528 25.26 -36.98 4.43
N VAL A 529 24.54 -37.61 3.49
CA VAL A 529 23.25 -37.09 2.98
C VAL A 529 22.15 -37.10 4.06
N ALA A 530 22.33 -37.79 5.19
CA ALA A 530 21.37 -37.82 6.30
C ALA A 530 21.56 -36.70 7.35
N PHE A 531 22.54 -35.80 7.19
CA PHE A 531 22.83 -34.74 8.17
C PHE A 531 23.13 -33.35 7.56
N LEU A 532 22.86 -33.15 6.27
CA LEU A 532 22.86 -31.85 5.60
C LEU A 532 21.52 -31.62 4.89
N SER A 533 20.48 -31.41 5.69
CA SER A 533 19.18 -30.91 5.25
C SER A 533 18.71 -29.78 6.17
N SER A 534 19.56 -28.77 6.35
CA SER A 534 19.15 -27.44 6.79
C SER A 534 18.43 -26.77 5.61
N SER A 535 17.13 -27.03 5.49
CA SER A 535 16.29 -26.33 4.52
C SER A 535 16.18 -24.87 4.92
N SER A 536 16.87 -23.99 4.17
CA SER A 536 16.58 -22.56 4.15
C SER A 536 15.09 -22.37 3.87
N GLU A 537 14.35 -21.69 4.75
CA GLU A 537 12.91 -21.46 4.57
C GLU A 537 12.63 -20.32 3.57
N ALA A 538 13.11 -20.50 2.33
CA ALA A 538 12.27 -20.13 1.21
C ALA A 538 10.90 -20.79 1.40
N TYR A 539 9.81 -20.11 1.01
CA TYR A 539 8.50 -20.76 0.97
C TYR A 539 8.63 -22.05 0.15
N ASP A 540 8.37 -23.20 0.79
CA ASP A 540 8.16 -24.44 0.06
C ASP A 540 6.94 -24.20 -0.83
N TYR A 541 7.11 -24.35 -2.14
CA TYR A 541 6.03 -24.13 -3.09
C TYR A 541 5.51 -25.51 -3.52
N PRO A 542 4.18 -25.73 -3.53
CA PRO A 542 3.63 -26.99 -4.02
C PRO A 542 4.09 -27.24 -5.47
N PRO A 543 4.32 -28.50 -5.88
CA PRO A 543 4.74 -28.84 -7.23
C PRO A 543 3.86 -28.17 -8.28
N LEU A 544 4.48 -27.60 -9.31
CA LEU A 544 3.74 -26.85 -10.33
C LEU A 544 2.98 -27.79 -11.27
N VAL A 545 1.73 -27.44 -11.56
CA VAL A 545 0.93 -28.10 -12.60
C VAL A 545 1.49 -27.77 -13.99
N ASP A 546 1.52 -28.78 -14.87
CA ASP A 546 2.04 -28.66 -16.23
C ASP A 546 1.40 -27.47 -17.00
N GLY A 547 2.27 -26.62 -17.55
CA GLY A 547 1.88 -25.41 -18.27
C GLY A 547 1.91 -24.12 -17.43
N LEU A 548 1.99 -24.21 -16.10
CA LEU A 548 2.18 -23.02 -15.25
C LEU A 548 3.66 -22.70 -14.98
N SER A 549 3.96 -21.42 -14.74
CA SER A 549 5.30 -20.95 -14.34
C SER A 549 5.24 -19.62 -13.59
N PHE A 550 6.10 -19.46 -12.57
CA PHE A 550 6.30 -18.17 -11.88
C PHE A 550 6.80 -17.04 -12.81
N GLY A 551 7.36 -17.41 -13.96
CA GLY A 551 7.92 -16.52 -14.98
C GLY A 551 7.14 -16.49 -16.31
N PHE A 552 5.93 -17.05 -16.37
CA PHE A 552 5.20 -17.30 -17.63
C PHE A 552 5.13 -16.07 -18.57
N TYR A 553 4.79 -14.89 -18.03
CA TYR A 553 4.68 -13.66 -18.82
C TYR A 553 5.96 -12.82 -18.90
N LYS A 554 7.12 -13.30 -18.41
CA LYS A 554 8.37 -12.51 -18.31
C LYS A 554 8.84 -11.93 -19.65
N SER A 555 8.54 -12.59 -20.77
CA SER A 555 8.89 -12.12 -22.13
C SER A 555 7.72 -11.56 -22.94
N THR A 556 6.47 -11.80 -22.54
CA THR A 556 5.26 -11.41 -23.30
C THR A 556 4.48 -10.26 -22.67
N CYS A 557 4.58 -10.08 -21.35
CA CYS A 557 4.06 -8.93 -20.62
C CYS A 557 4.92 -8.69 -19.36
N PRO A 558 6.18 -8.20 -19.51
CA PRO A 558 7.09 -8.02 -18.39
C PRO A 558 6.55 -7.05 -17.32
N SER A 559 5.71 -6.10 -17.72
CA SER A 559 5.04 -5.11 -16.89
C SER A 559 3.84 -5.63 -16.08
N LEU A 560 3.33 -6.85 -16.37
CA LEU A 560 2.09 -7.40 -15.83
C LEU A 560 1.94 -7.23 -14.31
N LYS A 561 2.89 -7.82 -13.56
CA LYS A 561 2.81 -7.88 -12.09
C LYS A 561 2.71 -6.48 -11.49
N SER A 562 3.37 -5.51 -12.08
CA SER A 562 3.41 -4.14 -11.58
C SER A 562 2.25 -3.27 -12.06
N ILE A 563 1.65 -3.55 -13.23
CA ILE A 563 0.36 -2.96 -13.64
C ILE A 563 -0.70 -3.33 -12.59
N VAL A 564 -0.83 -4.63 -12.29
CA VAL A 564 -1.79 -5.12 -11.28
C VAL A 564 -1.54 -4.47 -9.92
N ARG A 565 -0.28 -4.40 -9.47
CA ARG A 565 0.06 -3.76 -8.19
C ARG A 565 -0.34 -2.28 -8.13
N LYS A 566 -0.01 -1.49 -9.16
CA LYS A 566 -0.26 -0.04 -9.16
C LYS A 566 -1.75 0.26 -9.09
N HIS A 567 -2.52 -0.39 -9.97
CA HIS A 567 -3.96 -0.20 -10.05
C HIS A 567 -4.67 -0.62 -8.75
N LEU A 568 -4.30 -1.78 -8.17
CA LEU A 568 -4.88 -2.22 -6.90
C LEU A 568 -4.45 -1.39 -5.69
N LYS A 569 -3.21 -0.85 -5.65
CA LYS A 569 -2.83 0.09 -4.58
C LYS A 569 -3.75 1.32 -4.59
N GLN A 570 -3.95 1.92 -5.76
CA GLN A 570 -4.83 3.09 -5.93
C GLN A 570 -6.30 2.76 -5.59
N ALA A 571 -6.77 1.55 -5.92
CA ALA A 571 -8.11 1.12 -5.55
C ALA A 571 -8.26 0.96 -4.02
N PHE A 572 -7.26 0.39 -3.33
CA PHE A 572 -7.32 0.16 -1.88
C PHE A 572 -7.08 1.41 -1.04
N GLU A 573 -6.39 2.43 -1.58
CA GLU A 573 -6.32 3.78 -0.98
C GLU A 573 -7.71 4.43 -0.85
N ASN A 574 -8.67 4.05 -1.69
CA ASN A 574 -10.06 4.48 -1.61
C ASN A 574 -10.95 3.49 -0.84
N ASP A 575 -10.73 2.18 -1.01
CA ASP A 575 -11.53 1.10 -0.43
C ASP A 575 -10.68 -0.15 -0.18
N VAL A 576 -10.06 -0.24 1.00
CA VAL A 576 -9.27 -1.41 1.44
C VAL A 576 -10.10 -2.69 1.51
N GLY A 577 -11.42 -2.59 1.72
CA GLY A 577 -12.34 -3.73 1.68
C GLY A 577 -12.44 -4.39 0.30
N LEU A 578 -11.92 -3.76 -0.76
CA LEU A 578 -11.80 -4.38 -2.08
C LEU A 578 -10.74 -5.49 -2.08
N ALA A 579 -9.70 -5.39 -1.24
CA ALA A 579 -8.68 -6.42 -1.08
C ALA A 579 -9.32 -7.77 -0.69
N ALA A 580 -10.16 -7.76 0.35
CA ALA A 580 -10.92 -8.93 0.80
C ALA A 580 -11.87 -9.45 -0.31
N GLY A 581 -12.53 -8.54 -1.03
CA GLY A 581 -13.39 -8.88 -2.17
C GLY A 581 -12.67 -9.66 -3.28
N LEU A 582 -11.49 -9.20 -3.69
CA LEU A 582 -10.66 -9.84 -4.72
C LEU A 582 -10.02 -11.14 -4.26
N LEU A 583 -9.59 -11.24 -2.99
CA LEU A 583 -9.07 -12.48 -2.41
C LEU A 583 -10.16 -13.56 -2.39
N ARG A 584 -11.36 -13.20 -1.91
CA ARG A 584 -12.52 -14.10 -1.88
C ARG A 584 -12.99 -14.48 -3.29
N LEU A 585 -12.95 -13.55 -4.25
CA LEU A 585 -13.28 -13.85 -5.65
C LEU A 585 -12.39 -14.96 -6.23
N HIS A 586 -11.08 -14.94 -5.97
CA HIS A 586 -10.17 -16.00 -6.43
C HIS A 586 -10.40 -17.34 -5.71
N PHE A 587 -10.71 -17.33 -4.40
CA PHE A 587 -11.12 -18.55 -3.69
C PHE A 587 -12.37 -19.17 -4.31
N HIS A 588 -13.40 -18.35 -4.56
CA HIS A 588 -14.66 -18.83 -5.10
C HIS A 588 -14.52 -19.41 -6.52
N ASP A 589 -13.71 -18.80 -7.39
CA ASP A 589 -13.34 -19.33 -8.72
C ASP A 589 -12.76 -20.76 -8.60
N CYS A 590 -11.69 -20.89 -7.81
CA CYS A 590 -10.94 -22.13 -7.66
C CYS A 590 -11.73 -23.30 -7.06
N PHE A 591 -12.68 -23.04 -6.17
CA PHE A 591 -13.35 -24.08 -5.39
C PHE A 591 -14.52 -24.77 -6.09
N VAL A 592 -15.09 -24.21 -7.17
CA VAL A 592 -16.27 -24.79 -7.82
C VAL A 592 -15.91 -25.75 -8.96
N GLN A 593 -15.27 -25.25 -10.02
CA GLN A 593 -14.88 -26.05 -11.19
C GLN A 593 -13.39 -25.94 -11.57
N GLY A 594 -12.67 -24.96 -11.02
CA GLY A 594 -11.23 -24.78 -11.20
C GLY A 594 -10.84 -23.32 -11.27
N CYS A 595 -9.56 -23.02 -11.10
CA CYS A 595 -9.04 -21.65 -11.22
C CYS A 595 -8.91 -21.24 -12.70
N ASP A 596 -10.03 -21.14 -13.42
CA ASP A 596 -10.09 -20.80 -14.86
C ASP A 596 -10.84 -19.48 -15.14
N GLY A 597 -11.18 -18.71 -14.10
CA GLY A 597 -11.88 -17.44 -14.24
C GLY A 597 -13.35 -17.60 -14.67
N SER A 598 -13.96 -18.79 -14.53
CA SER A 598 -15.36 -19.02 -14.88
C SER A 598 -16.33 -18.17 -14.06
N ILE A 599 -15.99 -17.90 -12.80
CA ILE A 599 -16.81 -17.05 -11.93
C ILE A 599 -16.94 -15.63 -12.48
N LEU A 600 -16.03 -15.22 -13.36
CA LEU A 600 -16.05 -13.90 -13.98
C LEU A 600 -17.10 -13.80 -15.10
N LEU A 601 -17.64 -14.90 -15.64
CA LEU A 601 -18.63 -14.88 -16.72
C LEU A 601 -20.01 -14.40 -16.25
N ASP A 602 -20.68 -13.60 -17.09
CA ASP A 602 -22.09 -13.22 -16.91
C ASP A 602 -23.06 -14.29 -17.44
N GLY A 603 -24.31 -14.24 -16.95
CA GLY A 603 -25.37 -15.14 -17.38
C GLY A 603 -25.76 -14.94 -18.85
N SER A 604 -26.40 -15.95 -19.45
CA SER A 604 -26.79 -15.90 -20.86
C SER A 604 -28.21 -16.44 -21.08
N ALA A 605 -28.70 -16.38 -22.32
CA ALA A 605 -29.95 -17.04 -22.71
C ALA A 605 -29.95 -18.57 -22.46
N GLY A 606 -28.79 -19.19 -22.24
CA GLY A 606 -28.65 -20.59 -21.84
C GLY A 606 -28.85 -20.87 -20.33
N GLY A 607 -28.82 -19.84 -19.48
CA GLY A 607 -29.01 -19.98 -18.04
C GLY A 607 -28.27 -18.92 -17.20
N PRO A 608 -28.60 -18.84 -15.89
CA PRO A 608 -27.87 -18.01 -14.93
C PRO A 608 -26.43 -18.51 -14.77
N SER A 609 -25.51 -17.57 -14.54
CA SER A 609 -24.09 -17.80 -14.34
C SER A 609 -23.76 -18.38 -12.97
N GLU A 610 -22.48 -18.70 -12.79
CA GLU A 610 -21.90 -19.01 -11.49
C GLU A 610 -22.06 -17.83 -10.49
N LYS A 611 -22.00 -16.56 -10.95
CA LYS A 611 -22.20 -15.37 -10.10
C LYS A 611 -23.59 -15.33 -9.46
N ASP A 612 -24.60 -15.84 -10.18
CA ASP A 612 -26.01 -15.80 -9.77
C ASP A 612 -26.37 -16.87 -8.71
N ALA A 613 -25.41 -17.72 -8.32
CA ALA A 613 -25.57 -18.71 -7.26
C ALA A 613 -25.51 -18.06 -5.85
N PRO A 614 -26.30 -18.52 -4.85
CA PRO A 614 -26.45 -17.82 -3.57
C PRO A 614 -25.15 -17.50 -2.81
N PRO A 615 -24.13 -18.38 -2.75
CA PRO A 615 -22.86 -18.06 -2.09
C PRO A 615 -22.07 -16.92 -2.77
N ASN A 616 -22.34 -16.67 -4.05
CA ASN A 616 -21.64 -15.69 -4.89
C ASN A 616 -22.35 -14.33 -4.93
N LEU A 617 -23.63 -14.25 -4.56
CA LEU A 617 -24.39 -12.99 -4.49
C LEU A 617 -23.85 -11.96 -3.49
N THR A 618 -22.98 -12.38 -2.56
CA THR A 618 -22.29 -11.48 -1.61
C THR A 618 -20.82 -11.22 -2.00
N LEU A 619 -20.39 -11.62 -3.20
CA LEU A 619 -19.14 -11.12 -3.78
C LEU A 619 -19.33 -9.66 -4.20
N ARG A 620 -18.29 -8.84 -4.04
CA ARG A 620 -18.38 -7.39 -4.28
C ARG A 620 -18.42 -7.09 -5.80
N PRO A 621 -19.39 -6.31 -6.33
CA PRO A 621 -19.39 -5.89 -7.73
C PRO A 621 -18.08 -5.22 -8.15
N ALA A 622 -17.55 -4.31 -7.31
CA ALA A 622 -16.26 -3.65 -7.49
C ALA A 622 -15.07 -4.62 -7.68
N ALA A 623 -15.13 -5.86 -7.18
CA ALA A 623 -14.09 -6.86 -7.42
C ALA A 623 -14.13 -7.40 -8.85
N PHE A 624 -15.32 -7.57 -9.44
CA PHE A 624 -15.46 -7.95 -10.85
C PHE A 624 -15.10 -6.80 -11.80
N GLU A 625 -15.43 -5.57 -11.41
CA GLU A 625 -15.05 -4.33 -12.12
C GLU A 625 -13.52 -4.20 -12.14
N ALA A 626 -12.86 -4.26 -10.98
CA ALA A 626 -11.39 -4.18 -10.89
C ALA A 626 -10.66 -5.25 -11.73
N ILE A 627 -11.21 -6.48 -11.87
CA ILE A 627 -10.62 -7.51 -12.75
C ILE A 627 -10.78 -7.14 -14.24
N ASN A 628 -11.91 -6.57 -14.65
CA ASN A 628 -12.12 -6.09 -16.01
C ASN A 628 -11.26 -4.85 -16.32
N ASP A 629 -11.15 -3.90 -15.40
CA ASP A 629 -10.30 -2.71 -15.55
C ASP A 629 -8.82 -3.10 -15.65
N LEU A 630 -8.37 -4.03 -14.80
CA LEU A 630 -7.04 -4.63 -14.92
C LEU A 630 -6.84 -5.28 -16.28
N GLN A 631 -7.81 -6.05 -16.78
CA GLN A 631 -7.71 -6.65 -18.12
C GLN A 631 -7.57 -5.59 -19.20
N ALA A 632 -8.36 -4.51 -19.16
CA ALA A 632 -8.31 -3.45 -20.15
C ALA A 632 -6.94 -2.73 -20.14
N VAL A 633 -6.41 -2.42 -18.95
CA VAL A 633 -5.10 -1.78 -18.79
C VAL A 633 -3.97 -2.71 -19.22
N ILE A 634 -4.04 -4.01 -18.89
CA ILE A 634 -3.05 -5.02 -19.32
C ILE A 634 -3.11 -5.23 -20.84
N ALA A 635 -4.29 -5.33 -21.42
CA ALA A 635 -4.48 -5.50 -22.86
C ALA A 635 -3.96 -4.27 -23.64
N LYS A 636 -4.11 -3.06 -23.10
CA LYS A 636 -3.52 -1.84 -23.66
C LYS A 636 -1.98 -1.84 -23.58
N ALA A 637 -1.40 -2.37 -22.51
CA ALA A 637 0.05 -2.35 -22.27
C ALA A 637 0.83 -3.50 -22.92
N CYS A 638 0.21 -4.67 -23.09
CA CYS A 638 0.86 -5.92 -23.51
C CYS A 638 0.18 -6.65 -24.69
N GLY A 639 -0.94 -6.10 -25.19
CA GLY A 639 -1.84 -6.85 -26.05
C GLY A 639 -2.61 -7.94 -25.30
N GLN A 640 -3.46 -8.65 -26.04
CA GLN A 640 -4.40 -9.64 -25.50
C GLN A 640 -3.71 -10.99 -25.20
N VAL A 641 -2.76 -10.98 -24.26
CA VAL A 641 -1.89 -12.13 -23.96
C VAL A 641 -2.09 -12.75 -22.58
N VAL A 642 -2.70 -12.02 -21.64
CA VAL A 642 -2.91 -12.45 -20.23
C VAL A 642 -4.38 -12.80 -20.01
N SER A 643 -4.66 -13.98 -19.44
CA SER A 643 -6.01 -14.43 -19.11
C SER A 643 -6.59 -13.71 -17.89
N CYS A 644 -7.92 -13.60 -17.83
CA CYS A 644 -8.60 -13.06 -16.66
C CYS A 644 -8.40 -13.95 -15.42
N ALA A 645 -8.27 -15.26 -15.60
CA ALA A 645 -7.89 -16.19 -14.54
C ALA A 645 -6.53 -15.85 -13.88
N ASP A 646 -5.50 -15.52 -14.67
CA ASP A 646 -4.20 -15.08 -14.14
C ASP A 646 -4.27 -13.67 -13.51
N ILE A 647 -5.16 -12.80 -14.01
CA ILE A 647 -5.42 -11.48 -13.41
C ILE A 647 -6.07 -11.65 -12.02
N ALA A 648 -7.05 -12.54 -11.88
CA ALA A 648 -7.69 -12.85 -10.58
C ALA A 648 -6.70 -13.42 -9.56
N ALA A 649 -5.85 -14.37 -9.98
CA ALA A 649 -4.80 -14.94 -9.12
C ALA A 649 -3.75 -13.89 -8.71
N LEU A 650 -3.36 -12.99 -9.62
CA LEU A 650 -2.48 -11.86 -9.28
C LEU A 650 -3.16 -10.83 -8.37
N ALA A 651 -4.44 -10.56 -8.59
CA ALA A 651 -5.20 -9.61 -7.79
C ALA A 651 -5.32 -10.08 -6.35
N ALA A 652 -5.72 -11.34 -6.12
CA ALA A 652 -5.74 -11.94 -4.78
C ALA A 652 -4.37 -11.89 -4.07
N ARG A 653 -3.28 -12.15 -4.80
CA ARG A 653 -1.91 -12.02 -4.26
C ARG A 653 -1.53 -10.59 -3.90
N TYR A 654 -2.03 -9.61 -4.65
CA TYR A 654 -1.81 -8.20 -4.32
C TYR A 654 -2.76 -7.66 -3.25
N SER A 655 -3.98 -8.18 -3.13
CA SER A 655 -4.85 -7.97 -1.95
C SER A 655 -4.09 -8.30 -0.68
N VAL A 656 -3.63 -9.54 -0.55
CA VAL A 656 -2.90 -10.04 0.62
C VAL A 656 -1.70 -9.13 0.95
N ARG A 657 -0.86 -8.80 -0.05
CA ARG A 657 0.34 -7.97 0.17
C ARG A 657 0.01 -6.51 0.52
N LEU A 658 -1.00 -5.91 -0.10
CA LEU A 658 -1.33 -4.49 0.08
C LEU A 658 -2.09 -4.22 1.37
N SER A 659 -2.78 -5.23 1.93
CA SER A 659 -3.29 -5.18 3.30
C SER A 659 -2.26 -5.64 4.35
N GLY A 660 -0.96 -5.76 4.05
CA GLY A 660 0.08 -6.08 5.04
C GLY A 660 0.45 -7.56 5.21
N GLY A 661 -0.15 -8.45 4.44
CA GLY A 661 0.16 -9.88 4.39
C GLY A 661 1.41 -10.23 3.57
N PRO A 662 1.75 -11.53 3.47
CA PRO A 662 3.01 -11.97 2.86
C PRO A 662 3.08 -11.72 1.35
N SER A 663 4.29 -11.39 0.86
CA SER A 663 4.58 -11.33 -0.57
C SER A 663 5.02 -12.70 -1.09
N TYR A 664 4.25 -13.29 -2.01
CA TYR A 664 4.56 -14.61 -2.58
C TYR A 664 4.57 -14.63 -4.11
N LYS A 665 5.11 -15.71 -4.70
CA LYS A 665 5.13 -15.94 -6.15
C LYS A 665 3.85 -16.65 -6.57
N VAL A 666 3.11 -16.09 -7.53
CA VAL A 666 1.97 -16.77 -8.17
C VAL A 666 2.47 -17.53 -9.40
N PRO A 667 2.18 -18.83 -9.56
CA PRO A 667 2.40 -19.54 -10.82
C PRO A 667 1.33 -19.10 -11.82
N LEU A 668 1.74 -18.69 -13.02
CA LEU A 668 0.88 -18.10 -14.05
C LEU A 668 0.90 -18.95 -15.32
N GLY A 669 -0.06 -18.75 -16.21
CA GLY A 669 -0.23 -19.53 -17.44
C GLY A 669 -1.64 -20.11 -17.62
N ARG A 670 -2.61 -19.66 -16.81
CA ARG A 670 -4.01 -20.09 -16.89
C ARG A 670 -4.63 -19.64 -18.20
N ARG A 671 -5.63 -20.38 -18.65
CA ARG A 671 -6.56 -20.02 -19.72
C ARG A 671 -7.93 -19.76 -19.14
N ASP A 672 -8.66 -18.87 -19.80
CA ASP A 672 -10.03 -18.53 -19.42
C ASP A 672 -11.00 -19.65 -19.81
N GLY A 673 -11.88 -20.01 -18.87
CA GLY A 673 -12.94 -20.99 -19.04
C GLY A 673 -13.96 -20.61 -20.10
N LEU A 674 -14.42 -21.61 -20.86
CA LEU A 674 -15.42 -21.46 -21.94
C LEU A 674 -16.86 -21.75 -21.45
N SER A 675 -17.06 -21.93 -20.14
CA SER A 675 -18.34 -22.21 -19.51
C SER A 675 -18.26 -21.93 -18.00
N PHE A 676 -19.38 -21.59 -17.39
CA PHE A 676 -19.52 -21.41 -15.94
C PHE A 676 -20.20 -22.62 -15.28
N ALA A 677 -19.97 -22.79 -13.98
CA ALA A 677 -20.55 -23.87 -13.20
C ALA A 677 -22.08 -23.73 -13.02
N THR A 678 -22.80 -24.84 -12.84
CA THR A 678 -24.24 -24.74 -12.55
C THR A 678 -24.48 -24.35 -11.09
N ARG A 679 -25.64 -23.74 -10.81
CA ARG A 679 -26.06 -23.37 -9.45
C ARG A 679 -25.97 -24.53 -8.44
N ASN A 680 -26.19 -25.77 -8.87
CA ASN A 680 -26.10 -26.94 -7.99
C ASN A 680 -24.65 -27.29 -7.66
N ASP A 681 -23.74 -27.17 -8.64
CA ASP A 681 -22.31 -27.43 -8.44
C ASP A 681 -21.75 -26.43 -7.42
N VAL A 682 -22.04 -25.13 -7.59
CA VAL A 682 -21.66 -24.07 -6.64
C VAL A 682 -22.16 -24.38 -5.21
N LEU A 683 -23.43 -24.76 -5.06
CA LEU A 683 -24.04 -25.09 -3.77
C LEU A 683 -23.48 -26.38 -3.14
N SER A 684 -22.85 -27.26 -3.92
CA SER A 684 -22.24 -28.51 -3.43
C SER A 684 -20.75 -28.41 -3.14
N SER A 685 -20.08 -27.38 -3.67
CA SER A 685 -18.62 -27.19 -3.58
C SER A 685 -18.20 -26.10 -2.61
N LEU A 686 -18.93 -24.99 -2.50
CA LEU A 686 -18.58 -23.90 -1.57
C LEU A 686 -19.11 -24.19 -0.15
N PRO A 687 -18.24 -24.23 0.89
CA PRO A 687 -18.69 -24.38 2.27
C PRO A 687 -19.56 -23.21 2.73
N ALA A 688 -20.48 -23.49 3.67
CA ALA A 688 -21.33 -22.46 4.25
C ALA A 688 -20.63 -21.81 5.47
N PRO A 689 -20.91 -20.54 5.80
CA PRO A 689 -20.43 -19.94 7.05
C PRO A 689 -20.91 -20.69 8.31
N THR A 690 -21.97 -21.51 8.17
CA THR A 690 -22.51 -22.36 9.24
C THR A 690 -22.00 -23.81 9.24
N SER A 691 -21.05 -24.17 8.38
CA SER A 691 -20.45 -25.52 8.34
C SER A 691 -19.62 -25.82 9.59
N ASN A 692 -19.51 -27.10 9.96
CA ASN A 692 -18.59 -27.57 11.01
C ASN A 692 -17.28 -28.10 10.40
N VAL A 693 -16.25 -28.34 11.22
CA VAL A 693 -14.92 -28.81 10.77
C VAL A 693 -14.96 -30.15 10.03
N THR A 694 -15.94 -31.03 10.28
CA THR A 694 -16.10 -32.27 9.49
C THR A 694 -16.55 -31.95 8.07
N ASP A 695 -17.57 -31.10 7.91
CA ASP A 695 -18.06 -30.69 6.60
C ASP A 695 -16.98 -29.92 5.82
N LEU A 696 -16.18 -29.09 6.51
CA LEU A 696 -15.07 -28.33 5.94
C LEU A 696 -13.94 -29.25 5.45
N LEU A 697 -13.51 -30.21 6.28
CA LEU A 697 -12.48 -31.19 5.90
C LEU A 697 -12.96 -32.10 4.75
N ASP A 698 -14.25 -32.48 4.73
CA ASP A 698 -14.84 -33.25 3.63
C ASP A 698 -14.96 -32.43 2.33
N ALA A 699 -15.11 -31.10 2.41
CA ALA A 699 -15.10 -30.21 1.25
C ALA A 699 -13.68 -30.01 0.70
N PHE A 700 -12.73 -29.68 1.57
CA PHE A 700 -11.33 -29.46 1.20
C PHE A 700 -10.65 -30.75 0.71
N GLY A 701 -10.92 -31.89 1.36
CA GLY A 701 -10.35 -33.19 1.00
C GLY A 701 -10.77 -33.69 -0.39
N LYS A 702 -11.91 -33.25 -0.94
CA LYS A 702 -12.31 -33.55 -2.34
C LYS A 702 -11.40 -32.85 -3.36
N LEU A 703 -10.74 -31.77 -2.96
CA LEU A 703 -9.81 -30.96 -3.76
C LEU A 703 -8.34 -31.27 -3.41
N ASP A 704 -8.08 -32.39 -2.71
CA ASP A 704 -6.76 -32.78 -2.20
C ASP A 704 -6.12 -31.74 -1.25
N LEU A 705 -6.94 -30.91 -0.59
CA LEU A 705 -6.53 -29.96 0.45
C LEU A 705 -6.71 -30.59 1.84
N ASP A 706 -5.74 -30.39 2.72
CA ASP A 706 -5.70 -31.00 4.06
C ASP A 706 -6.15 -30.04 5.19
N ALA A 707 -5.92 -30.43 6.45
CA ALA A 707 -6.28 -29.63 7.62
C ALA A 707 -5.40 -28.40 7.83
N ASP A 708 -4.12 -28.43 7.43
CA ASP A 708 -3.27 -27.24 7.41
C ASP A 708 -3.75 -26.29 6.29
N ASP A 709 -4.12 -26.82 5.12
CA ASP A 709 -4.68 -26.03 4.02
C ASP A 709 -6.01 -25.35 4.39
N LEU A 710 -6.91 -26.07 5.06
CA LEU A 710 -8.17 -25.53 5.58
C LEU A 710 -7.92 -24.35 6.53
N VAL A 711 -7.18 -24.59 7.61
CA VAL A 711 -6.96 -23.57 8.65
C VAL A 711 -6.16 -22.39 8.08
N ALA A 712 -5.23 -22.62 7.16
CA ALA A 712 -4.49 -21.56 6.50
C ALA A 712 -5.39 -20.71 5.60
N LEU A 713 -6.15 -21.31 4.69
CA LEU A 713 -7.00 -20.57 3.74
C LEU A 713 -8.14 -19.81 4.44
N SER A 714 -8.69 -20.35 5.54
CA SER A 714 -9.61 -19.62 6.43
C SER A 714 -9.01 -18.33 7.02
N GLY A 715 -7.69 -18.25 7.13
CA GLY A 715 -6.98 -17.03 7.52
C GLY A 715 -7.19 -15.86 6.55
N GLY A 716 -7.75 -16.07 5.36
CA GLY A 716 -8.24 -14.99 4.50
C GLY A 716 -9.32 -14.09 5.14
N HIS A 717 -9.98 -14.56 6.21
CA HIS A 717 -10.93 -13.78 7.01
C HIS A 717 -10.29 -12.76 7.97
N THR A 718 -8.95 -12.65 8.02
CA THR A 718 -8.24 -11.53 8.65
C THR A 718 -8.62 -10.16 8.08
N ILE A 719 -9.16 -10.10 6.85
CA ILE A 719 -9.66 -8.88 6.22
C ILE A 719 -11.09 -9.04 5.73
N GLY A 720 -11.86 -7.96 5.82
CA GLY A 720 -13.20 -7.88 5.24
C GLY A 720 -14.34 -8.07 6.23
N ILE A 721 -15.54 -8.30 5.70
CA ILE A 721 -16.81 -8.17 6.44
C ILE A 721 -17.75 -9.36 6.24
N GLY A 722 -18.51 -9.69 7.28
CA GLY A 722 -19.64 -10.61 7.25
C GLY A 722 -20.98 -9.88 7.36
N HIS A 723 -21.96 -10.30 6.57
CA HIS A 723 -23.36 -9.86 6.74
C HIS A 723 -24.03 -10.61 7.89
N CYS A 724 -24.91 -9.94 8.65
CA CYS A 724 -25.67 -10.56 9.75
C CYS A 724 -26.35 -11.88 9.34
N THR A 725 -26.93 -11.95 8.13
CA THR A 725 -27.57 -13.15 7.57
C THR A 725 -26.65 -14.38 7.47
N SER A 726 -25.32 -14.18 7.46
CA SER A 726 -24.33 -15.27 7.41
C SER A 726 -24.02 -15.88 8.78
N PHE A 727 -24.27 -15.17 9.88
CA PHE A 727 -23.97 -15.62 11.25
C PHE A 727 -25.15 -15.52 12.24
N GLU A 728 -26.33 -15.05 11.81
CA GLU A 728 -27.50 -14.85 12.67
C GLU A 728 -27.92 -16.08 13.49
N LYS A 729 -27.65 -17.29 13.00
CA LYS A 729 -27.91 -18.55 13.73
C LYS A 729 -27.07 -18.72 15.01
N ARG A 730 -26.04 -17.88 15.20
CA ARG A 730 -25.25 -17.81 16.44
C ARG A 730 -25.83 -16.83 17.45
N LEU A 731 -26.82 -16.04 17.06
CA LEU A 731 -27.54 -15.07 17.90
C LEU A 731 -29.00 -15.49 18.14
N PHE A 732 -29.66 -16.08 17.15
CA PHE A 732 -31.10 -16.35 17.16
C PHE A 732 -31.46 -17.79 16.73
N PRO A 733 -32.52 -18.39 17.31
CA PRO A 733 -33.33 -17.88 18.43
C PRO A 733 -32.66 -18.05 19.80
N THR A 734 -31.51 -18.71 19.84
CA THR A 734 -30.70 -18.96 21.05
C THR A 734 -29.25 -18.63 20.71
N GLN A 735 -28.58 -17.85 21.57
CA GLN A 735 -27.16 -17.54 21.43
C GLN A 735 -26.31 -18.82 21.43
N ASP A 736 -25.34 -18.87 20.53
CA ASP A 736 -24.29 -19.89 20.52
C ASP A 736 -23.48 -19.82 21.82
N SER A 737 -23.45 -20.92 22.58
CA SER A 737 -22.73 -21.00 23.85
C SER A 737 -21.21 -20.99 23.70
N THR A 738 -20.68 -21.10 22.48
CA THR A 738 -19.25 -21.00 22.21
C THR A 738 -18.76 -19.56 22.06
N LEU A 739 -19.66 -18.60 21.82
CA LEU A 739 -19.40 -17.19 21.56
C LEU A 739 -19.06 -16.42 22.85
N ASP A 740 -18.05 -15.55 22.82
CA ASP A 740 -17.78 -14.62 23.93
C ASP A 740 -18.99 -13.70 24.18
N GLN A 741 -19.34 -13.48 25.45
CA GLN A 741 -20.54 -12.72 25.80
C GLN A 741 -20.40 -11.24 25.43
N THR A 742 -19.22 -10.64 25.62
CA THR A 742 -19.01 -9.21 25.28
C THR A 742 -19.11 -9.02 23.77
N PHE A 743 -18.57 -9.94 22.99
CA PHE A 743 -18.70 -9.93 21.54
C PHE A 743 -20.14 -10.20 21.09
N ALA A 744 -20.84 -11.17 21.69
CA ALA A 744 -22.27 -11.41 21.44
C ALA A 744 -23.13 -10.16 21.69
N ASP A 745 -22.89 -9.45 22.80
CA ASP A 745 -23.59 -8.21 23.14
C ASP A 745 -23.36 -7.12 22.08
N ASN A 746 -22.12 -6.97 21.57
CA ASN A 746 -21.83 -6.04 20.46
C ASN A 746 -22.47 -6.50 19.13
N LEU A 747 -22.52 -7.81 18.86
CA LEU A 747 -23.20 -8.36 17.69
C LEU A 747 -24.72 -8.15 17.74
N TYR A 748 -25.37 -8.20 18.92
CA TYR A 748 -26.79 -7.84 19.05
C TYR A 748 -27.08 -6.36 18.78
N LEU A 749 -26.12 -5.44 19.03
CA LEU A 749 -26.26 -4.04 18.63
C LEU A 749 -26.23 -3.87 17.10
N THR A 750 -25.44 -4.70 16.41
CA THR A 750 -25.28 -4.65 14.95
C THR A 750 -26.37 -5.44 14.22
N CYS A 751 -26.81 -6.56 14.79
CA CYS A 751 -27.78 -7.51 14.26
C CYS A 751 -28.92 -7.71 15.28
N PRO A 752 -29.78 -6.71 15.53
CA PRO A 752 -30.77 -6.74 16.62
C PRO A 752 -31.90 -7.76 16.42
N VAL A 753 -32.12 -8.23 15.19
CA VAL A 753 -33.09 -9.28 14.84
C VAL A 753 -32.56 -10.17 13.72
N ALA A 754 -33.09 -11.38 13.59
CA ALA A 754 -32.85 -12.24 12.44
C ALA A 754 -33.31 -11.55 11.13
N ASN A 755 -32.59 -11.81 10.04
CA ASN A 755 -32.69 -11.18 8.72
C ASN A 755 -32.32 -9.68 8.69
N THR A 756 -31.57 -9.18 9.67
CA THR A 756 -30.92 -7.87 9.55
C THR A 756 -29.90 -7.91 8.39
N THR A 757 -29.78 -6.84 7.59
CA THR A 757 -28.89 -6.77 6.41
C THR A 757 -27.53 -6.11 6.68
N ASN A 758 -27.32 -5.60 7.90
CA ASN A 758 -26.07 -4.96 8.35
C ASN A 758 -24.86 -5.89 8.23
N THR A 759 -23.68 -5.28 8.29
CA THR A 759 -22.37 -5.93 8.23
C THR A 759 -21.54 -5.64 9.47
N THR A 760 -20.58 -6.51 9.75
CA THR A 760 -19.49 -6.29 10.72
C THR A 760 -18.20 -6.87 10.15
N VAL A 761 -17.06 -6.40 10.66
CA VAL A 761 -15.73 -6.93 10.33
C VAL A 761 -15.57 -8.39 10.78
N LEU A 762 -14.77 -9.15 10.04
CA LEU A 762 -14.45 -10.55 10.33
C LEU A 762 -13.35 -10.70 11.40
N ASP A 763 -12.41 -9.76 11.42
CA ASP A 763 -11.39 -9.57 12.44
C ASP A 763 -11.72 -8.30 13.24
N VAL A 764 -11.89 -8.41 14.56
CA VAL A 764 -12.23 -7.26 15.41
C VAL A 764 -11.00 -6.53 15.99
N ARG A 765 -9.79 -7.03 15.74
CA ARG A 765 -8.53 -6.48 16.25
C ARG A 765 -7.78 -5.70 15.17
N SER A 766 -7.81 -6.15 13.93
CA SER A 766 -7.06 -5.59 12.79
C SER A 766 -7.85 -5.66 11.47
N PRO A 767 -9.09 -5.11 11.40
CA PRO A 767 -10.08 -5.40 10.35
C PRO A 767 -9.65 -5.17 8.89
N ASP A 768 -8.68 -4.29 8.67
CA ASP A 768 -8.17 -3.90 7.35
C ASP A 768 -6.73 -4.41 7.09
N THR A 769 -6.15 -5.16 8.05
CA THR A 769 -4.77 -5.70 7.97
C THR A 769 -4.80 -7.22 7.88
N PHE A 770 -4.04 -7.76 6.93
CA PHE A 770 -3.83 -9.20 6.77
C PHE A 770 -2.69 -9.65 7.68
N ASP A 771 -3.04 -10.11 8.87
CA ASP A 771 -2.11 -10.55 9.90
C ASP A 771 -2.64 -11.84 10.58
N ASN A 772 -2.23 -12.13 11.82
CA ASN A 772 -2.70 -13.32 12.52
C ASN A 772 -3.80 -13.09 13.57
N LYS A 773 -4.37 -11.88 13.70
CA LYS A 773 -5.33 -11.60 14.77
C LYS A 773 -6.63 -12.36 14.61
N TYR A 774 -7.07 -12.70 13.40
CA TYR A 774 -8.19 -13.60 13.15
C TYR A 774 -8.10 -14.88 13.99
N TYR A 775 -6.92 -15.51 14.09
CA TYR A 775 -6.75 -16.70 14.93
C TYR A 775 -6.76 -16.36 16.43
N VAL A 776 -6.28 -15.19 16.82
CA VAL A 776 -6.42 -14.65 18.19
C VAL A 776 -7.89 -14.41 18.54
N ASP A 777 -8.72 -13.96 17.59
CA ASP A 777 -10.17 -13.84 17.75
C ASP A 777 -10.78 -15.23 18.04
N LEU A 778 -10.42 -16.26 17.26
CA LEU A 778 -10.91 -17.63 17.49
C LEU A 778 -10.56 -18.14 18.89
N LEU A 779 -9.32 -17.92 19.35
CA LEU A 779 -8.85 -18.28 20.70
C LEU A 779 -9.68 -17.58 21.79
N ASN A 780 -10.08 -16.33 21.55
CA ASN A 780 -10.88 -15.52 22.46
C ASN A 780 -12.40 -15.74 22.31
N ARG A 781 -12.84 -16.73 21.53
CA ARG A 781 -14.26 -17.03 21.26
C ARG A 781 -14.99 -15.93 20.45
N GLN A 782 -14.23 -15.24 19.61
CA GLN A 782 -14.64 -14.04 18.86
C GLN A 782 -14.60 -14.23 17.34
N GLY A 783 -14.42 -15.45 16.83
CA GLY A 783 -14.65 -15.72 15.40
C GLY A 783 -16.10 -15.41 15.03
N LEU A 784 -16.35 -14.81 13.87
CA LEU A 784 -17.70 -14.37 13.48
C LEU A 784 -18.58 -15.53 13.00
N PHE A 785 -18.12 -16.32 12.02
CA PHE A 785 -18.88 -17.44 11.50
C PHE A 785 -18.76 -18.68 12.40
N THR A 786 -19.71 -19.63 12.28
CA THR A 786 -19.62 -20.92 12.99
C THR A 786 -18.44 -21.72 12.46
N SER A 787 -18.28 -21.74 11.14
CA SER A 787 -17.15 -22.36 10.44
C SER A 787 -15.79 -21.88 10.94
N ASP A 788 -15.63 -20.57 11.17
CA ASP A 788 -14.42 -19.99 11.77
C ASP A 788 -14.21 -20.48 13.20
N GLN A 789 -15.21 -20.27 14.06
CA GLN A 789 -15.07 -20.56 15.49
C GLN A 789 -14.85 -22.06 15.76
N ASP A 790 -15.41 -22.93 14.91
CA ASP A 790 -15.27 -24.37 15.02
C ASP A 790 -13.85 -24.87 14.72
N LEU A 791 -13.05 -24.14 13.93
CA LEU A 791 -11.64 -24.46 13.71
C LEU A 791 -10.85 -24.53 15.03
N TYR A 792 -11.21 -23.72 16.03
CA TYR A 792 -10.60 -23.74 17.36
C TYR A 792 -11.25 -24.73 18.32
N THR A 793 -12.53 -25.09 18.15
CA THR A 793 -13.21 -26.05 19.04
C THR A 793 -13.09 -27.51 18.61
N ASP A 794 -12.77 -27.80 17.35
CA ASP A 794 -12.47 -29.16 16.90
C ASP A 794 -11.00 -29.53 17.14
N SER A 795 -10.77 -30.67 17.79
CA SER A 795 -9.44 -31.14 18.19
C SER A 795 -8.49 -31.47 17.02
N ARG A 796 -8.99 -31.60 15.79
CA ARG A 796 -8.18 -31.83 14.58
C ARG A 796 -7.50 -30.56 14.08
N THR A 797 -8.15 -29.41 14.25
CA THR A 797 -7.71 -28.10 13.72
C THR A 797 -7.22 -27.15 14.82
N GLN A 798 -7.67 -27.33 16.06
CA GLN A 798 -7.27 -26.52 17.22
C GLN A 798 -5.75 -26.32 17.34
N PRO A 799 -4.88 -27.35 17.23
CA PRO A 799 -3.43 -27.17 17.36
C PRO A 799 -2.81 -26.39 16.19
N ILE A 800 -3.51 -26.25 15.06
CA ILE A 800 -3.07 -25.46 13.91
C ILE A 800 -3.42 -23.99 14.18
N VAL A 801 -4.66 -23.72 14.60
CA VAL A 801 -5.15 -22.38 15.01
C VAL A 801 -4.29 -21.79 16.12
N GLU A 802 -4.00 -22.54 17.18
CA GLU A 802 -3.15 -22.10 18.30
C GLU A 802 -1.74 -21.71 17.83
N ARG A 803 -1.15 -22.46 16.90
CA ARG A 803 0.18 -22.16 16.33
C ARG A 803 0.16 -20.93 15.42
N PHE A 804 -0.91 -20.70 14.66
CA PHE A 804 -1.05 -19.52 13.80
C PHE A 804 -1.31 -18.25 14.61
N ALA A 805 -2.16 -18.33 15.65
CA ALA A 805 -2.35 -17.25 16.62
C ALA A 805 -1.05 -16.89 17.35
N ALA A 806 -0.21 -17.89 17.67
CA ALA A 806 1.08 -17.67 18.34
C ALA A 806 2.20 -17.18 17.40
N LYS A 807 2.18 -17.53 16.10
CA LYS A 807 3.25 -17.18 15.16
C LYS A 807 2.73 -16.81 13.77
N GLN A 808 2.64 -15.51 13.50
CA GLN A 808 2.21 -14.95 12.21
C GLN A 808 3.06 -15.42 11.02
N SER A 809 4.38 -15.55 11.16
CA SER A 809 5.24 -16.04 10.08
C SER A 809 4.94 -17.50 9.70
N LEU A 810 4.48 -18.33 10.65
CA LEU A 810 4.02 -19.70 10.37
C LEU A 810 2.66 -19.70 9.65
N PHE A 811 1.72 -18.85 10.08
CA PHE A 811 0.48 -18.61 9.35
C PHE A 811 0.78 -18.19 7.91
N PHE A 812 1.58 -17.13 7.72
CA PHE A 812 1.95 -16.61 6.40
C PHE A 812 2.61 -17.67 5.52
N LYS A 813 3.54 -18.47 6.06
CA LYS A 813 4.17 -19.57 5.32
C LYS A 813 3.15 -20.61 4.84
N LYS A 814 2.25 -21.03 5.73
CA LYS A 814 1.21 -22.02 5.39
C LYS A 814 0.17 -21.43 4.43
N PHE A 815 -0.26 -20.19 4.63
CA PHE A 815 -1.13 -19.47 3.72
C PHE A 815 -0.53 -19.39 2.31
N VAL A 816 0.75 -19.04 2.17
CA VAL A 816 1.45 -18.99 0.87
C VAL A 816 1.51 -20.36 0.18
N PHE A 817 1.81 -21.43 0.93
CA PHE A 817 1.76 -22.79 0.42
C PHE A 817 0.35 -23.14 -0.09
N SER A 818 -0.65 -22.96 0.77
CA SER A 818 -2.03 -23.40 0.54
C SER A 818 -2.77 -22.56 -0.50
N ILE A 819 -2.57 -21.24 -0.56
CA ILE A 819 -3.12 -20.38 -1.63
C ILE A 819 -2.46 -20.68 -2.99
N THR A 820 -1.18 -21.07 -3.00
CA THR A 820 -0.51 -21.51 -4.22
C THR A 820 -0.93 -22.92 -4.63
N LYS A 821 -1.29 -23.79 -3.68
CA LYS A 821 -1.85 -25.12 -3.95
C LYS A 821 -3.27 -24.99 -4.52
N MET A 822 -4.14 -24.25 -3.82
CA MET A 822 -5.49 -23.91 -4.24
C MET A 822 -5.50 -23.26 -5.63
N GLY A 823 -4.64 -22.26 -5.87
CA GLY A 823 -4.56 -21.53 -7.13
C GLY A 823 -4.23 -22.39 -8.37
N GLN A 824 -3.89 -23.67 -8.19
CA GLN A 824 -3.57 -24.61 -9.27
C GLN A 824 -4.66 -25.69 -9.48
N LEU A 825 -5.76 -25.65 -8.72
CA LEU A 825 -6.87 -26.59 -8.85
C LEU A 825 -7.52 -26.48 -10.24
N SER A 826 -7.54 -27.61 -10.96
CA SER A 826 -8.22 -27.78 -12.26
C SER A 826 -7.95 -26.68 -13.30
N VAL A 827 -6.75 -26.07 -13.27
CA VAL A 827 -6.39 -24.99 -14.20
C VAL A 827 -6.43 -25.44 -15.66
N LEU A 828 -6.98 -24.60 -16.53
CA LEU A 828 -6.84 -24.74 -17.98
C LEU A 828 -5.49 -24.14 -18.40
N THR A 829 -4.70 -24.85 -19.22
CA THR A 829 -3.43 -24.33 -19.76
C THR A 829 -3.33 -24.56 -21.28
N GLY A 830 -2.33 -23.95 -21.92
CA GLY A 830 -2.05 -24.16 -23.34
C GLY A 830 -3.20 -23.74 -24.28
N ASN A 831 -3.95 -24.73 -24.78
CA ASN A 831 -5.08 -24.60 -25.71
C ASN A 831 -6.42 -25.11 -25.12
N GLN A 832 -6.51 -25.32 -23.81
CA GLN A 832 -7.70 -25.88 -23.13
C GLN A 832 -8.80 -24.83 -22.86
N GLY A 833 -8.49 -23.54 -23.01
CA GLY A 833 -9.39 -22.41 -22.90
C GLY A 833 -8.85 -21.23 -23.72
N GLU A 834 -9.31 -20.02 -23.43
CA GLU A 834 -8.95 -18.83 -24.21
C GLU A 834 -8.23 -17.73 -23.42
N ILE A 835 -8.09 -16.55 -24.04
CA ILE A 835 -7.78 -15.28 -23.39
C ILE A 835 -8.93 -14.33 -23.75
N ARG A 836 -9.75 -13.95 -22.78
CA ARG A 836 -10.94 -13.11 -23.04
C ARG A 836 -10.57 -11.66 -23.27
N SER A 837 -11.31 -10.99 -24.16
CA SER A 837 -11.21 -9.53 -24.34
C SER A 837 -12.03 -8.73 -23.32
N ASN A 838 -12.96 -9.38 -22.64
CA ASN A 838 -13.82 -8.86 -21.58
C ASN A 838 -13.99 -10.02 -20.59
N CYS A 839 -13.60 -9.86 -19.33
CA CYS A 839 -13.64 -10.96 -18.37
C CYS A 839 -15.06 -11.44 -18.07
N SER A 840 -16.08 -10.64 -18.38
CA SER A 840 -17.49 -11.02 -18.27
C SER A 840 -18.03 -11.87 -19.42
N ALA A 841 -17.31 -12.04 -20.54
CA ALA A 841 -17.85 -12.72 -21.73
C ALA A 841 -16.84 -13.60 -22.47
N ILE A 842 -17.33 -14.74 -22.99
CA ILE A 842 -16.59 -15.62 -23.91
C ILE A 842 -16.40 -14.89 -25.25
N ASN A 843 -15.24 -15.06 -25.91
CA ASN A 843 -15.01 -14.42 -27.21
C ASN A 843 -15.94 -15.00 -28.30
N SER A 844 -16.40 -14.16 -29.22
CA SER A 844 -17.24 -14.59 -30.34
C SER A 844 -16.47 -15.42 -31.37
N SER A 845 -16.89 -16.66 -31.59
CA SER A 845 -16.21 -17.60 -32.50
C SER A 845 -16.40 -17.24 -33.97
N ASN A 846 -15.36 -16.65 -34.57
CA ASN A 846 -15.24 -16.58 -36.03
C ASN A 846 -15.01 -18.00 -36.59
N ASN A 847 -16.07 -18.58 -37.16
CA ASN A 847 -16.01 -19.88 -37.86
C ASN A 847 -15.11 -19.81 -39.10
N LEU A 848 -13.80 -20.05 -38.93
CA LEU A 848 -12.90 -20.35 -40.03
C LEU A 848 -12.74 -21.88 -40.17
N LEU A 849 -13.71 -22.45 -40.89
CA LEU A 849 -13.60 -23.78 -41.47
C LEU A 849 -12.37 -23.91 -42.37
N SER A 850 -11.83 -25.12 -42.42
CA SER A 850 -10.64 -25.51 -43.18
C SER A 850 -10.60 -25.05 -44.63
N SER A 851 -9.45 -24.52 -45.06
CA SER A 851 -8.80 -25.03 -46.28
C SER A 851 -7.30 -24.72 -46.29
N SER A 852 -6.54 -25.69 -46.81
CA SER A 852 -5.11 -25.58 -47.09
C SER A 852 -4.88 -24.87 -48.41
N GLU A 853 -3.93 -23.93 -48.47
CA GLU A 853 -2.80 -23.94 -49.41
C GLU A 853 -1.79 -22.83 -49.08
N GLY A 854 -0.51 -23.05 -49.39
CA GLY A 854 0.59 -22.20 -48.92
C GLY A 854 1.08 -21.17 -49.94
N GLY A 855 1.69 -20.09 -49.46
CA GLY A 855 2.37 -19.10 -50.31
C GLY A 855 3.00 -17.97 -49.50
N ARG A 856 4.31 -17.73 -49.65
CA ARG A 856 5.03 -16.66 -48.94
C ARG A 856 5.04 -15.37 -49.79
N ARG A 857 4.71 -14.21 -49.20
CA ARG A 857 5.61 -13.04 -49.03
C ARG A 857 4.87 -11.73 -48.64
N TYR A 858 5.59 -10.96 -47.82
CA TYR A 858 5.37 -9.56 -47.43
C TYR A 858 5.02 -8.59 -48.58
N ILE A 859 4.16 -7.60 -48.32
CA ILE A 859 4.54 -6.17 -48.13
C ILE A 859 3.29 -5.31 -47.83
N TYR A 860 3.50 -4.26 -47.01
CA TYR A 860 2.62 -3.14 -46.65
C TYR A 860 1.41 -2.79 -47.54
N SER A 861 0.32 -2.39 -46.88
CA SER A 861 -0.59 -1.34 -47.37
C SER A 861 -1.23 -0.61 -46.18
N PHE A 862 -0.79 0.63 -45.97
CA PHE A 862 -1.43 1.58 -45.05
C PHE A 862 -2.23 2.60 -45.87
N ASN A 863 -3.34 3.07 -45.29
CA ASN A 863 -3.97 4.37 -45.52
C ASN A 863 -4.91 4.64 -46.72
N LEU A 864 -6.03 5.25 -46.32
CA LEU A 864 -6.81 6.35 -46.92
C LEU A 864 -8.08 6.05 -47.74
N ILE A 865 -9.22 6.21 -47.06
CA ILE A 865 -10.27 7.12 -47.53
C ILE A 865 -10.37 8.27 -46.52
N ARG A 866 -10.09 9.50 -46.97
CA ARG A 866 -10.37 10.74 -46.24
C ARG A 866 -10.64 11.83 -47.28
N LEU A 867 -11.84 12.43 -47.26
CA LEU A 867 -12.01 13.89 -47.12
C LEU A 867 -13.47 14.35 -47.30
N LYS A 868 -13.79 15.40 -46.54
CA LYS A 868 -15.03 16.19 -46.55
C LYS A 868 -15.22 16.87 -47.92
N GLN A 869 -16.47 17.21 -48.31
CA GLN A 869 -16.87 18.61 -48.56
C GLN A 869 -18.36 18.83 -48.94
N VAL A 870 -18.92 19.88 -48.32
CA VAL A 870 -19.96 20.82 -48.82
C VAL A 870 -21.37 20.31 -49.11
N ALA A 871 -22.34 21.00 -48.49
CA ALA A 871 -23.76 20.89 -48.78
C ALA A 871 -24.16 21.59 -50.09
N THR A 872 -24.95 20.93 -50.95
CA THR A 872 -26.05 21.60 -51.66
C THR A 872 -27.15 20.63 -52.11
N ILE A 873 -28.37 21.17 -52.19
CA ILE A 873 -29.63 20.50 -52.54
C ILE A 873 -29.69 20.18 -54.05
N LYS A 874 -30.20 18.98 -54.41
CA LYS A 874 -31.24 18.75 -55.43
C LYS A 874 -31.60 17.25 -55.48
N THR A 875 -32.79 16.87 -55.01
CA THR A 875 -33.96 16.53 -55.85
C THR A 875 -33.68 15.42 -56.87
N ASP A 876 -34.26 14.25 -56.64
CA ASP A 876 -35.06 13.61 -57.68
C ASP A 876 -36.48 13.47 -57.15
N ALA A 877 -37.40 14.14 -57.84
CA ALA A 877 -38.76 13.66 -57.90
C ALA A 877 -38.83 12.77 -59.15
N ASP A 878 -39.30 11.54 -59.00
CA ASP A 878 -40.46 11.19 -59.80
C ASP A 878 -41.34 10.16 -59.10
N LEU A 879 -42.63 10.43 -59.19
CA LEU A 879 -43.69 9.51 -58.84
C LEU A 879 -43.91 8.59 -60.04
N ASP A 880 -44.18 7.30 -59.81
CA ASP A 880 -45.46 6.80 -60.33
C ASP A 880 -45.99 5.56 -59.61
N ALA A 881 -47.31 5.50 -59.52
CA ALA A 881 -48.05 4.66 -58.58
C ALA A 881 -48.10 3.16 -58.94
N LYS A 882 -48.29 2.32 -57.92
CA LYS A 882 -49.51 1.49 -57.82
C LYS A 882 -49.83 1.04 -56.38
N PRO A 883 -51.13 0.89 -56.02
CA PRO A 883 -51.58 0.77 -54.63
C PRO A 883 -51.88 -0.67 -54.19
N GLY A 884 -51.89 -0.93 -52.88
CA GLY A 884 -52.39 -2.19 -52.34
C GLY A 884 -52.19 -2.40 -50.83
N GLU A 885 -53.24 -2.07 -50.08
CA GLU A 885 -53.65 -2.64 -48.78
C GLU A 885 -53.28 -1.93 -47.47
N GLU A 886 -54.29 -1.88 -46.59
CA GLU A 886 -54.37 -1.07 -45.37
C GLU A 886 -53.96 -1.89 -44.14
N GLY A 887 -53.31 -1.25 -43.15
CA GLY A 887 -52.76 -1.94 -41.98
C GLY A 887 -52.59 -1.07 -40.72
N ASN A 888 -53.47 -0.09 -40.54
CA ASN A 888 -53.75 0.68 -39.31
C ASN A 888 -52.63 0.76 -38.23
N GLY A 889 -51.69 1.69 -38.41
CA GLY A 889 -50.69 2.04 -37.39
C GLY A 889 -51.23 3.00 -36.31
N ARG A 890 -51.36 2.50 -35.08
CA ARG A 890 -51.17 3.26 -33.84
C ARG A 890 -50.14 2.51 -33.00
N ASP A 891 -49.53 3.19 -32.04
CA ASP A 891 -48.51 2.65 -31.10
C ASP A 891 -47.08 2.51 -31.66
N ALA A 892 -46.59 3.53 -32.37
CA ALA A 892 -45.17 3.70 -32.73
C ALA A 892 -44.59 5.08 -32.32
N ALA A 893 -45.17 5.73 -31.29
CA ALA A 893 -44.77 7.06 -30.82
C ALA A 893 -44.40 7.12 -29.32
N ALA A 894 -44.26 5.97 -28.65
CA ALA A 894 -44.21 5.88 -27.18
C ALA A 894 -42.86 5.47 -26.57
N CYS A 895 -41.78 5.36 -27.35
CA CYS A 895 -40.51 4.75 -26.89
C CYS A 895 -39.32 5.72 -26.74
N LEU A 896 -39.56 7.03 -26.59
CA LEU A 896 -38.49 8.05 -26.40
C LEU A 896 -38.84 9.14 -25.36
N ALA A 897 -39.65 8.81 -24.34
CA ALA A 897 -40.00 9.75 -23.26
C ALA A 897 -39.32 9.39 -21.94
N MET A 898 -38.89 10.41 -21.19
CA MET A 898 -38.33 10.30 -19.83
C MET A 898 -39.46 10.08 -18.80
N ASP A 899 -39.36 9.00 -18.00
CA ASP A 899 -40.36 8.68 -16.97
C ASP A 899 -39.99 9.33 -15.62
N LEU A 900 -40.65 10.45 -15.31
CA LEU A 900 -40.49 11.16 -14.04
C LEU A 900 -41.41 10.62 -12.92
N SER A 901 -42.18 9.56 -13.16
CA SER A 901 -43.15 9.03 -12.18
C SER A 901 -42.54 8.61 -10.83
N PRO A 902 -41.29 8.09 -10.71
CA PRO A 902 -40.70 7.79 -9.40
C PRO A 902 -40.53 9.04 -8.54
N ILE A 903 -40.05 10.13 -9.14
CA ILE A 903 -39.81 11.43 -8.48
C ILE A 903 -41.16 12.06 -8.08
N GLN A 904 -42.14 12.06 -8.98
CA GLN A 904 -43.50 12.56 -8.70
C GLN A 904 -44.19 11.79 -7.58
N ASN A 905 -44.03 10.45 -7.53
CA ASN A 905 -44.55 9.61 -6.46
C ASN A 905 -43.86 9.88 -5.11
N ALA A 906 -42.54 10.09 -5.10
CA ALA A 906 -41.79 10.41 -3.88
C ALA A 906 -42.21 11.76 -3.29
N VAL A 907 -42.40 12.78 -4.14
CA VAL A 907 -42.96 14.09 -3.77
C VAL A 907 -44.39 13.94 -3.23
N ALA A 908 -45.28 13.26 -3.96
CA ALA A 908 -46.69 13.13 -3.59
C ALA A 908 -46.93 12.28 -2.33
N SER A 909 -46.05 11.33 -2.03
CA SER A 909 -46.11 10.49 -0.82
C SER A 909 -45.45 11.11 0.42
N GLY A 910 -44.73 12.23 0.26
CA GLY A 910 -43.92 12.82 1.32
C GLY A 910 -42.64 12.05 1.63
N SER A 911 -42.19 11.17 0.73
CA SER A 911 -40.97 10.36 0.87
C SER A 911 -39.71 11.17 0.53
N TYR A 912 -39.59 12.36 1.12
CA TYR A 912 -38.62 13.40 0.72
C TYR A 912 -37.15 12.97 0.82
N ALA A 913 -36.83 12.04 1.71
CA ALA A 913 -35.46 11.53 1.89
C ALA A 913 -34.93 10.73 0.68
N THR A 914 -35.79 10.13 -0.14
CA THR A 914 -35.38 9.30 -1.30
C THR A 914 -35.38 10.07 -2.63
N ILE A 915 -35.60 11.39 -2.60
CA ILE A 915 -35.72 12.21 -3.81
C ILE A 915 -34.38 12.41 -4.50
N ALA A 916 -33.28 12.56 -3.75
CA ALA A 916 -31.93 12.71 -4.30
C ALA A 916 -31.55 11.46 -5.11
N ASP A 917 -31.48 10.31 -4.43
CA ASP A 917 -31.11 9.01 -5.04
C ASP A 917 -31.94 8.69 -6.29
N ALA A 918 -33.27 8.90 -6.24
CA ALA A 918 -34.16 8.64 -7.37
C ALA A 918 -33.95 9.60 -8.56
N CYS A 919 -33.46 10.82 -8.31
CA CYS A 919 -33.09 11.76 -9.37
C CYS A 919 -31.71 11.41 -9.96
N ASP A 920 -30.71 11.11 -9.13
CA ASP A 920 -29.37 10.74 -9.60
C ASP A 920 -29.40 9.45 -10.44
N GLU A 921 -30.10 8.41 -9.96
CA GLU A 921 -30.24 7.14 -10.70
C GLU A 921 -30.92 7.37 -12.06
N LEU A 922 -32.02 8.13 -12.10
CA LEU A 922 -32.70 8.44 -13.34
C LEU A 922 -31.83 9.31 -14.28
N MET A 923 -31.03 10.22 -13.74
CA MET A 923 -30.15 11.08 -14.55
C MET A 923 -29.06 10.24 -15.24
N LEU A 924 -28.48 9.27 -14.52
CA LEU A 924 -27.54 8.29 -15.07
C LEU A 924 -28.20 7.40 -16.15
N GLN A 925 -29.42 6.91 -15.90
CA GLN A 925 -30.17 6.11 -16.88
C GLN A 925 -30.47 6.89 -18.16
N VAL A 926 -30.85 8.16 -18.05
CA VAL A 926 -31.20 9.02 -19.19
C VAL A 926 -29.94 9.43 -19.98
N ALA A 927 -28.84 9.74 -19.28
CA ALA A 927 -27.54 10.01 -19.89
C ALA A 927 -26.98 8.80 -20.66
N SER A 928 -27.04 7.59 -20.08
CA SER A 928 -26.58 6.35 -20.73
C SER A 928 -27.31 6.01 -22.04
N ARG A 929 -28.50 6.58 -22.26
CA ARG A 929 -29.34 6.39 -23.45
C ARG A 929 -29.21 7.53 -24.47
N GLY A 930 -28.37 8.53 -24.21
CA GLY A 930 -28.19 9.70 -25.09
C GLY A 930 -29.44 10.56 -25.24
N ILE A 931 -30.37 10.49 -24.28
CA ILE A 931 -31.60 11.29 -24.29
C ILE A 931 -31.27 12.68 -23.75
N ALA A 932 -31.53 13.73 -24.52
CA ALA A 932 -31.41 15.10 -24.03
C ALA A 932 -32.48 15.38 -22.96
N TYR A 933 -32.07 15.91 -21.80
CA TYR A 933 -32.93 16.07 -20.62
C TYR A 933 -32.83 17.45 -19.96
N GLN A 934 -31.89 18.28 -20.40
CA GLN A 934 -31.50 19.53 -19.73
C GLN A 934 -32.60 20.60 -19.72
N GLU A 935 -33.63 20.49 -20.57
CA GLU A 935 -34.79 21.42 -20.57
C GLU A 935 -36.00 20.90 -19.77
N ASP A 936 -36.14 19.58 -19.61
CA ASP A 936 -37.30 18.91 -18.99
C ASP A 936 -37.02 18.34 -17.57
N TRP A 937 -35.79 18.44 -17.09
CA TRP A 937 -35.40 17.86 -15.79
C TRP A 937 -35.96 18.64 -14.58
N PRO A 938 -36.46 17.96 -13.52
CA PRO A 938 -37.01 18.60 -12.32
C PRO A 938 -35.92 19.13 -11.37
N PHE A 939 -35.06 20.04 -11.85
CA PHE A 939 -33.89 20.55 -11.12
C PHE A 939 -34.22 21.15 -9.75
N THR A 940 -35.37 21.82 -9.58
CA THR A 940 -35.78 22.37 -8.27
C THR A 940 -36.01 21.26 -7.25
N VAL A 941 -36.73 20.20 -7.65
CA VAL A 941 -37.01 19.02 -6.81
C VAL A 941 -35.71 18.30 -6.46
N HIS A 942 -34.85 18.09 -7.46
CA HIS A 942 -33.55 17.43 -7.28
C HIS A 942 -32.64 18.21 -6.31
N LEU A 943 -32.52 19.53 -6.49
CA LEU A 943 -31.71 20.39 -5.63
C LEU A 943 -32.22 20.44 -4.18
N LEU A 944 -33.54 20.54 -4.00
CA LEU A 944 -34.16 20.47 -2.67
C LEU A 944 -34.04 19.07 -2.05
N GLY A 945 -34.00 18.01 -2.85
CA GLY A 945 -33.74 16.63 -2.41
C GLY A 945 -32.38 16.49 -1.73
N HIS A 946 -31.30 16.92 -2.36
CA HIS A 946 -29.96 16.93 -1.74
C HIS A 946 -29.91 17.81 -0.48
N ILE A 947 -30.55 19.00 -0.51
CA ILE A 947 -30.63 19.88 0.67
C ILE A 947 -31.37 19.20 1.83
N PHE A 948 -32.45 18.46 1.55
CA PHE A 948 -33.20 17.68 2.53
C PHE A 948 -32.37 16.52 3.10
N ALA A 949 -31.59 15.84 2.25
CA ALA A 949 -30.65 14.79 2.62
C ALA A 949 -29.40 15.32 3.37
N ASN A 950 -29.24 16.63 3.52
CA ASN A 950 -28.05 17.30 4.10
C ASN A 950 -26.77 17.07 3.24
N ASP A 951 -26.91 16.77 1.95
CA ASP A 951 -25.80 16.69 1.00
C ASP A 951 -25.62 18.05 0.27
N LEU A 952 -24.86 18.94 0.90
CA LEU A 952 -24.56 20.25 0.32
C LEU A 952 -23.54 20.16 -0.83
N ASN A 953 -22.80 19.06 -0.98
CA ASN A 953 -21.77 18.94 -2.02
C ASN A 953 -22.40 18.54 -3.35
N SER A 954 -23.28 17.54 -3.37
CA SER A 954 -24.04 17.19 -4.57
C SER A 954 -25.01 18.31 -4.96
N ALA A 955 -25.63 19.00 -4.00
CA ALA A 955 -26.41 20.21 -4.27
C ALA A 955 -25.57 21.32 -4.96
N ARG A 956 -24.31 21.53 -4.55
CA ARG A 956 -23.38 22.48 -5.20
C ARG A 956 -22.96 22.03 -6.59
N PHE A 957 -22.73 20.73 -6.79
CA PHE A 957 -22.36 20.16 -8.07
C PHE A 957 -23.50 20.28 -9.09
N LEU A 958 -24.71 19.86 -8.69
CA LEU A 958 -25.94 20.03 -9.46
C LEU A 958 -26.21 21.52 -9.76
N TRP A 959 -26.06 22.41 -8.78
CA TRP A 959 -26.17 23.85 -9.05
C TRP A 959 -25.16 24.34 -10.09
N LYS A 960 -23.94 23.82 -10.12
CA LYS A 960 -22.95 24.18 -11.15
C LYS A 960 -23.31 23.65 -12.53
N SER A 961 -23.81 22.41 -12.65
CA SER A 961 -24.12 21.76 -13.93
C SER A 961 -25.37 22.31 -14.63
N ILE A 962 -26.32 22.90 -13.89
CA ILE A 962 -27.53 23.51 -14.48
C ILE A 962 -27.15 24.70 -15.41
N PRO A 963 -27.64 24.76 -16.67
CA PRO A 963 -27.35 25.85 -17.59
C PRO A 963 -27.76 27.23 -17.07
N GLN A 964 -26.95 28.27 -17.36
CA GLN A 964 -27.18 29.63 -16.84
C GLN A 964 -28.52 30.23 -17.28
N GLY A 965 -28.91 30.07 -18.56
CA GLY A 965 -30.22 30.51 -19.05
C GLY A 965 -31.40 29.78 -18.39
N PHE A 966 -31.19 28.54 -17.92
CA PHE A 966 -32.22 27.81 -17.18
C PHE A 966 -32.39 28.38 -15.77
N LYS A 967 -31.29 28.72 -15.07
CA LYS A 967 -31.33 29.40 -13.75
C LYS A 967 -32.08 30.73 -13.83
N GLU A 968 -31.77 31.53 -14.85
CA GLU A 968 -32.39 32.85 -15.05
C GLU A 968 -33.90 32.76 -15.38
N SER A 969 -34.35 31.65 -15.98
CA SER A 969 -35.77 31.41 -16.29
C SER A 969 -36.57 30.75 -15.16
N LYS A 970 -35.93 30.29 -14.07
CA LYS A 970 -36.57 29.55 -12.97
C LYS A 970 -36.29 30.17 -11.59
N PRO A 971 -37.04 31.21 -11.16
CA PRO A 971 -36.83 31.87 -9.87
C PRO A 971 -36.90 30.95 -8.65
N GLU A 972 -37.75 29.91 -8.67
CA GLU A 972 -37.88 28.93 -7.58
C GLU A 972 -36.61 28.07 -7.41
N LEU A 973 -35.91 27.77 -8.50
CA LEU A 973 -34.63 27.05 -8.48
C LEU A 973 -33.52 27.92 -7.85
N VAL A 974 -33.54 29.23 -8.12
CA VAL A 974 -32.66 30.21 -7.46
C VAL A 974 -32.98 30.33 -5.97
N ALA A 975 -34.26 30.30 -5.59
CA ALA A 975 -34.69 30.31 -4.20
C ALA A 975 -34.30 29.03 -3.45
N ALA A 976 -34.45 27.86 -4.08
CA ALA A 976 -33.97 26.58 -3.55
C ALA A 976 -32.46 26.64 -3.30
N TRP A 977 -31.70 27.19 -4.24
CA TRP A 977 -30.26 27.39 -4.05
C TRP A 977 -29.95 28.40 -2.94
N ARG A 978 -30.79 29.41 -2.69
CA ARG A 978 -30.59 30.36 -1.59
C ARG A 978 -30.62 29.68 -0.21
N ILE A 979 -31.44 28.65 -0.03
CA ILE A 979 -31.41 27.80 1.18
C ILE A 979 -30.05 27.10 1.29
N GLY A 980 -29.59 26.47 0.20
CA GLY A 980 -28.27 25.83 0.12
C GLY A 980 -27.11 26.79 0.42
N GLN A 981 -27.18 28.04 -0.05
CA GLN A 981 -26.21 29.08 0.27
C GLN A 981 -26.16 29.40 1.77
N CYS A 982 -27.32 29.63 2.42
CA CYS A 982 -27.36 29.95 3.85
C CYS A 982 -26.83 28.79 4.71
N LEU A 983 -27.15 27.53 4.35
CA LEU A 983 -26.58 26.34 4.99
C LEU A 983 -25.06 26.26 4.81
N TRP A 984 -24.57 26.51 3.59
CA TRP A 984 -23.14 26.50 3.26
C TRP A 984 -22.36 27.58 4.02
N THR A 985 -22.86 28.81 4.08
CA THR A 985 -22.23 29.92 4.81
C THR A 985 -22.51 29.90 6.31
N ARG A 986 -23.19 28.87 6.83
CA ARG A 986 -23.60 28.72 8.24
C ARG A 986 -24.43 29.89 8.78
N ASP A 987 -25.19 30.53 7.90
CA ASP A 987 -26.20 31.54 8.26
C ASP A 987 -27.46 30.81 8.76
N TYR A 988 -27.38 30.32 10.00
CA TYR A 988 -28.38 29.39 10.53
C TYR A 988 -29.79 30.00 10.59
N ALA A 989 -29.89 31.30 10.84
CA ALA A 989 -31.14 32.05 10.87
C ALA A 989 -31.61 32.43 9.45
N GLY A 990 -30.69 32.84 8.57
CA GLY A 990 -30.98 33.18 7.18
C GLY A 990 -31.55 32.03 6.35
N VAL A 991 -31.39 30.77 6.78
CA VAL A 991 -32.13 29.63 6.22
C VAL A 991 -33.64 29.83 6.30
N TYR A 992 -34.17 30.33 7.43
CA TYR A 992 -35.60 30.59 7.60
C TYR A 992 -36.08 31.77 6.77
N ASP A 993 -35.24 32.79 6.59
CA ASP A 993 -35.55 33.93 5.73
C ASP A 993 -35.47 33.56 4.24
N ALA A 994 -34.58 32.65 3.84
CA ALA A 994 -34.57 32.06 2.51
C ALA A 994 -35.83 31.21 2.24
N ILE A 995 -36.30 30.44 3.23
CA ILE A 995 -37.55 29.67 3.13
C ILE A 995 -38.77 30.60 3.04
N ARG A 996 -38.86 31.65 3.86
CA ARG A 996 -39.99 32.61 3.85
C ARG A 996 -39.94 33.63 2.72
N GLY A 997 -38.76 33.87 2.15
CA GLY A 997 -38.53 34.88 1.11
C GLY A 997 -39.02 34.50 -0.28
N PHE A 998 -39.62 33.32 -0.44
CA PHE A 998 -40.14 32.84 -1.72
C PHE A 998 -41.50 32.14 -1.57
N GLU A 999 -42.40 32.33 -2.54
CA GLU A 999 -43.68 31.63 -2.62
C GLU A 999 -43.51 30.31 -3.39
N TRP A 1000 -43.28 29.22 -2.64
CA TRP A 1000 -43.06 27.87 -3.19
C TRP A 1000 -44.28 27.32 -3.91
N SER A 1001 -44.05 26.65 -5.04
CA SER A 1001 -45.08 25.93 -5.79
C SER A 1001 -45.68 24.78 -4.98
N PRO A 1002 -46.93 24.36 -5.26
CA PRO A 1002 -47.57 23.24 -4.57
C PRO A 1002 -46.80 21.91 -4.66
N GLU A 1003 -45.92 21.76 -5.66
CA GLU A 1003 -45.08 20.59 -5.87
C GLU A 1003 -43.99 20.47 -4.78
N VAL A 1004 -43.26 21.56 -4.49
CA VAL A 1004 -42.15 21.54 -3.51
C VAL A 1004 -42.51 22.12 -2.15
N ALA A 1005 -43.65 22.77 -1.98
CA ALA A 1005 -44.07 23.37 -0.71
C ALA A 1005 -44.08 22.36 0.46
N GLY A 1006 -44.49 21.10 0.22
CA GLY A 1006 -44.45 20.04 1.23
C GLY A 1006 -43.02 19.62 1.62
N LEU A 1007 -42.12 19.53 0.64
CA LEU A 1007 -40.70 19.21 0.82
C LEU A 1007 -39.99 20.31 1.65
N VAL A 1008 -40.23 21.58 1.30
CA VAL A 1008 -39.65 22.73 2.00
C VAL A 1008 -40.22 22.87 3.42
N ALA A 1009 -41.52 22.62 3.63
CA ALA A 1009 -42.12 22.61 4.96
C ALA A 1009 -41.51 21.52 5.86
N ALA A 1010 -41.38 20.30 5.35
CA ALA A 1010 -40.76 19.19 6.07
C ALA A 1010 -39.26 19.44 6.36
N PHE A 1011 -38.54 20.06 5.42
CA PHE A 1011 -37.17 20.52 5.64
C PHE A 1011 -37.11 21.52 6.81
N SER A 1012 -37.95 22.56 6.78
CA SER A 1012 -38.01 23.60 7.82
C SER A 1012 -38.30 23.02 9.22
N GLU A 1013 -39.20 22.04 9.32
CA GLU A 1013 -39.53 21.38 10.58
C GLU A 1013 -38.34 20.55 11.11
N ASN A 1014 -37.69 19.75 10.25
CA ASN A 1014 -36.52 18.95 10.63
C ASN A 1014 -35.32 19.83 11.00
N TYR A 1015 -35.09 20.90 10.24
CA TYR A 1015 -34.05 21.88 10.52
C TYR A 1015 -34.27 22.56 11.88
N THR A 1016 -35.51 22.93 12.21
CA THR A 1016 -35.88 23.50 13.52
C THR A 1016 -35.61 22.55 14.68
N LYS A 1017 -35.95 21.26 14.53
CA LYS A 1017 -35.62 20.23 15.55
C LYS A 1017 -34.11 20.12 15.75
N LYS A 1018 -33.32 20.12 14.66
CA LYS A 1018 -31.86 20.05 14.69
C LYS A 1018 -31.24 21.29 15.35
N MET A 1019 -31.72 22.49 15.03
CA MET A 1019 -31.28 23.73 15.67
C MET A 1019 -31.62 23.74 17.17
N PHE A 1020 -32.82 23.32 17.57
CA PHE A 1020 -33.18 23.23 19.00
C PHE A 1020 -32.30 22.24 19.79
N GLN A 1021 -31.94 21.11 19.18
CA GLN A 1021 -30.99 20.16 19.78
C GLN A 1021 -29.58 20.77 19.94
N LEU A 1022 -29.10 21.51 18.92
CA LEU A 1022 -27.82 22.22 18.99
C LEU A 1022 -27.82 23.24 20.13
N LEU A 1023 -28.84 24.10 20.22
CA LEU A 1023 -29.00 25.06 21.32
C LEU A 1023 -29.06 24.35 22.69
N SER A 1024 -29.78 23.22 22.78
CA SER A 1024 -29.86 22.38 23.99
C SER A 1024 -28.51 21.81 24.44
N SER A 1025 -27.57 21.62 23.50
CA SER A 1025 -26.24 21.08 23.77
C SER A 1025 -25.21 22.18 24.09
N ALA A 1026 -25.30 23.33 23.43
CA ALA A 1026 -24.31 24.40 23.49
C ALA A 1026 -24.50 25.35 24.69
N TYR A 1027 -25.74 25.55 25.17
CA TYR A 1027 -26.04 26.56 26.19
C TYR A 1027 -26.55 25.95 27.51
N SER A 1028 -26.17 26.58 28.62
CA SER A 1028 -26.86 26.40 29.92
C SER A 1028 -28.00 27.41 30.09
N THR A 1029 -27.82 28.61 29.54
CA THR A 1029 -28.78 29.72 29.55
C THR A 1029 -28.64 30.51 28.26
N ILE A 1030 -29.74 30.97 27.67
CA ILE A 1030 -29.76 31.72 26.41
C ILE A 1030 -30.92 32.73 26.40
N GLY A 1031 -30.77 33.86 25.72
CA GLY A 1031 -31.80 34.90 25.63
C GLY A 1031 -32.97 34.47 24.74
N VAL A 1032 -34.20 34.86 25.11
CA VAL A 1032 -35.41 34.55 24.32
C VAL A 1032 -35.28 35.06 22.86
N ALA A 1033 -34.69 36.24 22.66
CA ALA A 1033 -34.46 36.81 21.33
C ALA A 1033 -33.48 35.96 20.48
N ASP A 1034 -32.43 35.41 21.09
CA ASP A 1034 -31.46 34.55 20.40
C ASP A 1034 -32.09 33.20 20.01
N VAL A 1035 -32.89 32.60 20.91
CA VAL A 1035 -33.65 31.38 20.60
C VAL A 1035 -34.65 31.63 19.47
N ALA A 1036 -35.37 32.76 19.51
CA ALA A 1036 -36.28 33.16 18.44
C ALA A 1036 -35.57 33.30 17.09
N HIS A 1037 -34.41 33.95 17.08
CA HIS A 1037 -33.58 34.11 15.88
C HIS A 1037 -33.09 32.75 15.34
N PHE A 1038 -32.51 31.89 16.17
CA PHE A 1038 -31.97 30.58 15.74
C PHE A 1038 -33.02 29.52 15.39
N LEU A 1039 -34.25 29.65 15.89
CA LEU A 1039 -35.37 28.77 15.51
C LEU A 1039 -36.26 29.38 14.41
N GLY A 1040 -35.98 30.61 13.97
CA GLY A 1040 -36.80 31.33 12.99
C GLY A 1040 -38.24 31.62 13.44
N MET A 1041 -38.47 31.75 14.75
CA MET A 1041 -39.79 31.94 15.37
C MET A 1041 -39.94 33.36 15.94
N SER A 1042 -41.16 33.76 16.33
CA SER A 1042 -41.33 34.91 17.22
C SER A 1042 -40.83 34.61 18.65
N GLU A 1043 -40.56 35.64 19.45
CA GLU A 1043 -40.15 35.48 20.86
C GLU A 1043 -41.17 34.66 21.68
N ASP A 1044 -42.47 34.86 21.43
CA ASP A 1044 -43.55 34.15 22.13
C ASP A 1044 -43.61 32.66 21.71
N GLU A 1045 -43.47 32.36 20.42
CA GLU A 1045 -43.43 30.98 19.91
C GLU A 1045 -42.19 30.24 20.41
N ALA A 1046 -41.01 30.86 20.32
CA ALA A 1046 -39.74 30.30 20.80
C ALA A 1046 -39.78 30.02 22.31
N THR A 1047 -40.36 30.92 23.09
CA THR A 1047 -40.58 30.74 24.53
C THR A 1047 -41.49 29.54 24.79
N ASN A 1048 -42.66 29.48 24.13
CA ASN A 1048 -43.59 28.36 24.29
C ASN A 1048 -42.96 27.02 23.88
N TYR A 1049 -42.21 26.99 22.78
CA TYR A 1049 -41.52 25.80 22.28
C TYR A 1049 -40.46 25.31 23.28
N ALA A 1050 -39.64 26.20 23.83
CA ALA A 1050 -38.64 25.88 24.84
C ALA A 1050 -39.28 25.35 26.15
N LEU A 1051 -40.34 26.01 26.63
CA LEU A 1051 -41.06 25.60 27.83
C LEU A 1051 -41.74 24.21 27.67
N GLN A 1052 -42.31 23.91 26.50
CA GLN A 1052 -42.87 22.57 26.21
C GLN A 1052 -41.81 21.47 26.26
N HIS A 1053 -40.57 21.77 25.84
CA HIS A 1053 -39.42 20.86 25.94
C HIS A 1053 -38.75 20.88 27.33
N GLY A 1054 -39.37 21.54 28.32
CA GLY A 1054 -39.01 21.48 29.72
C GLY A 1054 -37.86 22.41 30.13
N TRP A 1055 -37.49 23.39 29.29
CA TRP A 1055 -36.67 24.52 29.72
C TRP A 1055 -37.49 25.41 30.67
N THR A 1056 -36.84 26.32 31.40
CA THR A 1056 -37.52 27.28 32.28
C THR A 1056 -37.15 28.72 31.91
N MET A 1057 -38.08 29.66 32.07
CA MET A 1057 -37.87 31.09 31.75
C MET A 1057 -37.78 31.93 33.03
N ASP A 1058 -36.80 32.82 33.10
CA ASP A 1058 -36.77 33.91 34.08
C ASP A 1058 -37.37 35.18 33.45
N SER A 1059 -38.62 35.49 33.81
CA SER A 1059 -39.39 36.60 33.22
C SER A 1059 -38.75 37.99 33.33
N PRO A 1060 -38.05 38.35 34.44
CA PRO A 1060 -37.38 39.66 34.54
C PRO A 1060 -36.18 39.82 33.61
N SER A 1061 -35.38 38.76 33.38
CA SER A 1061 -34.18 38.83 32.53
C SER A 1061 -34.40 38.43 31.07
N LYS A 1062 -35.57 37.86 30.72
CA LYS A 1062 -35.83 37.23 29.41
C LYS A 1062 -34.81 36.14 29.04
N MET A 1063 -34.27 35.44 30.05
CA MET A 1063 -33.36 34.32 29.86
C MET A 1063 -34.09 32.98 30.03
N LEU A 1064 -33.84 32.06 29.09
CA LEU A 1064 -34.24 30.66 29.19
C LEU A 1064 -33.09 29.84 29.77
N THR A 1065 -33.38 29.02 30.78
CA THR A 1065 -32.47 28.01 31.34
C THR A 1065 -32.71 26.67 30.65
N VAL A 1066 -31.66 26.15 30.04
CA VAL A 1066 -31.69 24.93 29.23
C VAL A 1066 -31.77 23.71 30.14
N LYS A 1067 -32.81 22.90 29.97
CA LYS A 1067 -32.88 21.57 30.58
C LYS A 1067 -31.96 20.62 29.81
N LYS A 1068 -30.73 20.47 30.30
CA LYS A 1068 -29.76 19.53 29.72
C LYS A 1068 -30.35 18.11 29.66
N PRO A 1069 -30.21 17.40 28.53
CA PRO A 1069 -30.51 15.97 28.47
C PRO A 1069 -29.74 15.22 29.57
N ARG A 1070 -30.32 14.13 30.09
CA ARG A 1070 -29.55 13.21 30.95
C ARG A 1070 -28.42 12.64 30.11
N ILE A 1071 -27.19 12.97 30.48
CA ILE A 1071 -26.01 12.31 29.93
C ILE A 1071 -26.05 10.87 30.45
N ILE A 1072 -26.40 9.94 29.58
CA ILE A 1072 -26.05 8.53 29.76
C ILE A 1072 -24.54 8.49 29.53
N THR A 1073 -23.78 7.97 30.50
CA THR A 1073 -22.32 7.91 30.42
C THR A 1073 -21.85 6.76 29.52
N GLU A 1074 -22.35 6.76 28.29
CA GLU A 1074 -21.83 6.00 27.16
C GLU A 1074 -21.51 7.02 26.07
N GLN A 1075 -20.25 7.38 25.94
CA GLN A 1075 -19.77 8.19 24.83
C GLN A 1075 -18.59 7.48 24.17
N LYS A 1076 -18.90 6.37 23.47
CA LYS A 1076 -18.10 5.95 22.32
C LYS A 1076 -17.97 7.16 21.39
N LEU A 1077 -16.76 7.47 20.91
CA LEU A 1077 -16.61 8.48 19.87
C LEU A 1077 -17.35 8.01 18.62
N ASP A 1078 -18.24 8.86 18.14
CA ASP A 1078 -18.94 8.74 16.86
C ASP A 1078 -17.95 9.06 15.74
N PRO A 1079 -17.50 8.09 14.91
CA PRO A 1079 -16.49 8.32 13.88
C PRO A 1079 -16.91 9.39 12.88
N SER A 1080 -18.21 9.54 12.62
CA SER A 1080 -18.74 10.58 11.73
C SER A 1080 -18.53 12.00 12.27
N ARG A 1081 -18.27 12.17 13.58
CA ARG A 1081 -17.87 13.47 14.15
C ARG A 1081 -16.39 13.72 14.01
N LEU A 1082 -15.57 12.68 14.06
CA LEU A 1082 -14.13 12.79 13.78
C LEU A 1082 -13.93 13.12 12.30
N GLN A 1083 -14.61 12.41 11.40
CA GLN A 1083 -14.61 12.67 9.96
C GLN A 1083 -15.12 14.09 9.64
N ARG A 1084 -16.20 14.57 10.28
CA ARG A 1084 -16.64 15.97 10.14
C ARG A 1084 -15.69 17.00 10.76
N LEU A 1085 -14.83 16.60 11.70
CA LEU A 1085 -13.75 17.46 12.19
C LEU A 1085 -12.62 17.52 11.16
N THR A 1086 -12.24 16.37 10.58
CA THR A 1086 -11.26 16.27 9.49
C THR A 1086 -11.71 17.05 8.26
N GLU A 1087 -12.96 16.89 7.81
CA GLU A 1087 -13.58 17.69 6.74
C GLU A 1087 -13.59 19.19 7.06
N TYR A 1088 -13.78 19.56 8.33
CA TYR A 1088 -13.79 20.97 8.73
C TYR A 1088 -12.39 21.58 8.82
N VAL A 1089 -11.38 20.81 9.22
CA VAL A 1089 -9.96 21.19 9.13
C VAL A 1089 -9.56 21.33 7.66
N PHE A 1090 -9.87 20.32 6.84
CA PHE A 1090 -9.64 20.34 5.39
C PHE A 1090 -10.33 21.55 4.71
N HIS A 1091 -11.51 21.96 5.19
CA HIS A 1091 -12.23 23.12 4.67
C HIS A 1091 -11.72 24.48 5.21
N LEU A 1092 -10.94 24.51 6.29
CA LEU A 1092 -10.26 25.71 6.80
C LEU A 1092 -8.86 25.91 6.22
N GLU A 1093 -8.33 24.89 5.54
CA GLU A 1093 -7.07 24.94 4.76
C GLU A 1093 -7.31 25.17 3.25
N HIS A 1094 -8.58 25.39 2.85
CA HIS A 1094 -9.03 25.82 1.52
C HIS A 1094 -9.58 27.26 1.52
#